data_AF-A0A522C269-F1
#
_entry.id   AF-A0A522C269-F1
#
_cell.length_a   1.000
_cell.length_b   1.000
_cell.length_c   1.000
_cell.angle_alpha   90.00
_cell.angle_beta   90.00
_cell.angle_gamma   90.00
#
_symmetry.space_group_name_H-M   'P 1'
#
loop_
_entity.id
_entity.type
_entity.pdbx_description
1 polymer ?
#
loop_
_entity_poly.entity_id
_entity_poly.type
_entity_poly.pdbx_seq_one_letter_code
_entity_poly.pdbx_strand_id
1 'polypeptide(L)'
;MLVRLGFADIAETEAALVALGVWQDGRPADEPAAELVTAAADAADPDLAVTALSRLLEAVDDPDELRAAVCGRAGFRARLLGVLGTSVALGEHLVAHPADWHTLVDDDQLQVRPSRFGLTSQLLAAVGAPADEPLPWGTGGARATLPTGQAVERLRAAYRRCLLSLAARDVVGAVSVEEVGGELADLASATLTAGLAVALTSLAEDAAPCRLAVIGMGKAGGRELNYVSDVDVVFVAEPLDESDDDAALRTATRLAAEMMRVCGLVAWPVDAGLRPEGGAGPLVRTLASHTAYYRRWAQTWEFQALLKARPMAGDIALGEDFTSMTAPMVWSVGTRKGFVEDVQAMRRRVESTLPADRADREVKLGKGGLRDVEFAVQLLQLVHGRTDETVRSPTTLEALQQLADGGYVGREDARHLAEAYRWLRTVEHRLQLHRLRRTHLLPAADDEQGIRRVARAAGYRKDAVATFTRERAGYGREVRRLHEKLFYRPLLSAVARLPADQASLTPAAAKERLEALGFASPAIALQHLSALTEGVSRRAAIQQTLLPAMLGWFADAADPDAGLLAFRQVSDALGSTPWYLRLLRDEGSAAQRLAQLLASSRLISDLLVRAPDAVRLLADDAALQPRDRAALESAFVATVRRRDDWEGAVVAARGLRREELLRVACADLLGLVDQEQVGTALSDVAGAVLAAALVTAVRKVESERRGELPVRLAVIAMGRLGGGEQGYGSDADVLFVHDALPGVPEGEATAAASQIG
;
A
#
# COMPACT_ATOMS: atom_id res chain seq x y z
N MET A 1 22.82 2.42 40.32
CA MET A 1 21.43 2.69 39.90
C MET A 1 21.34 2.98 38.41
N LEU A 2 22.12 3.95 37.92
CA LEU A 2 22.14 4.42 36.52
C LEU A 2 22.31 3.29 35.48
N VAL A 3 23.21 2.32 35.68
CA VAL A 3 23.34 1.15 34.79
C VAL A 3 22.02 0.39 34.59
N ARG A 4 21.22 0.23 35.65
CA ARG A 4 19.90 -0.46 35.56
C ARG A 4 18.86 0.39 34.82
N LEU A 5 19.02 1.70 34.84
CA LEU A 5 18.18 2.66 34.11
C LEU A 5 18.62 2.81 32.65
N GLY A 6 19.74 2.19 32.25
CA GLY A 6 20.17 2.10 30.85
C GLY A 6 21.16 3.16 30.41
N PHE A 7 21.78 3.88 31.34
CA PHE A 7 22.94 4.75 31.08
C PHE A 7 24.19 3.93 30.83
N ALA A 8 24.98 4.33 29.84
CA ALA A 8 26.21 3.65 29.43
C ALA A 8 27.48 4.33 29.97
N ASP A 9 27.54 5.67 29.97
CA ASP A 9 28.67 6.43 30.50
C ASP A 9 28.33 7.00 31.88
N ILE A 10 28.62 6.18 32.90
CA ILE A 10 28.24 6.50 34.28
C ILE A 10 28.99 7.71 34.82
N ALA A 11 30.27 7.86 34.48
CA ALA A 11 31.09 8.94 35.01
C ALA A 11 30.66 10.29 34.44
N GLU A 12 30.45 10.36 33.12
CA GLU A 12 29.98 11.58 32.46
C GLU A 12 28.54 11.92 32.87
N THR A 13 27.66 10.90 32.93
CA THR A 13 26.27 11.08 33.39
C THR A 13 26.20 11.62 34.82
N GLU A 14 26.97 11.05 35.76
CA GLU A 14 26.98 11.54 37.15
C GLU A 14 27.47 12.99 37.23
N ALA A 15 28.53 13.34 36.49
CA ALA A 15 29.03 14.70 36.44
C ALA A 15 27.96 15.69 35.91
N ALA A 16 27.27 15.32 34.83
CA ALA A 16 26.20 16.13 34.26
C ALA A 16 25.00 16.25 35.21
N LEU A 17 24.58 15.17 35.89
CA LEU A 17 23.49 15.23 36.87
C LEU A 17 23.86 16.06 38.12
N VAL A 18 25.13 16.06 38.53
CA VAL A 18 25.64 16.92 39.62
C VAL A 18 25.67 18.38 39.18
N ALA A 19 26.09 18.69 37.94
CA ALA A 19 26.04 20.04 37.39
C ALA A 19 24.58 20.55 37.27
N LEU A 20 23.67 19.66 36.90
CA LEU A 20 22.23 19.88 36.95
C LEU A 20 21.68 19.96 38.38
N GLY A 21 22.46 19.83 39.44
CA GLY A 21 22.05 19.91 40.86
C GLY A 21 20.93 18.96 41.27
N VAL A 22 20.74 17.86 40.53
CA VAL A 22 19.71 16.85 40.78
C VAL A 22 20.29 15.55 41.34
N TRP A 23 21.60 15.52 41.60
CA TRP A 23 22.30 14.33 42.06
C TRP A 23 23.25 14.64 43.20
N GLN A 24 23.13 13.88 44.29
CA GLN A 24 23.94 14.02 45.49
C GLN A 24 24.15 12.66 46.15
N ASP A 25 25.36 12.38 46.61
CA ASP A 25 25.73 11.15 47.33
C ASP A 25 25.33 9.86 46.58
N GLY A 26 25.44 9.85 45.25
CA GLY A 26 25.17 8.70 44.40
C GLY A 26 23.67 8.39 44.17
N ARG A 27 22.78 9.35 44.45
CA ARG A 27 21.32 9.23 44.28
C ARG A 27 20.68 10.58 43.88
N PRO A 28 19.41 10.58 43.44
CA PRO A 28 18.68 11.82 43.19
C PRO A 28 18.58 12.66 44.47
N ALA A 29 18.70 13.98 44.34
CA ALA A 29 18.71 14.91 45.47
C ALA A 29 17.34 14.99 46.19
N ASP A 30 16.26 14.92 45.44
CA ASP A 30 14.86 14.95 45.92
C ASP A 30 13.93 14.16 44.97
N GLU A 31 12.62 14.22 45.22
CA GLU A 31 11.60 13.53 44.41
C GLU A 31 11.50 14.09 42.98
N PRO A 32 11.42 15.42 42.73
CA PRO A 32 11.49 15.98 41.38
C PRO A 32 12.76 15.59 40.60
N ALA A 33 13.92 15.55 41.27
CA ALA A 33 15.16 15.06 40.68
C ALA A 33 15.07 13.57 40.30
N ALA A 34 14.42 12.75 41.12
CA ALA A 34 14.18 11.34 40.80
C ALA A 34 13.29 11.19 39.56
N GLU A 35 12.23 12.00 39.45
CA GLU A 35 11.38 12.02 38.25
C GLU A 35 12.14 12.45 36.99
N LEU A 36 13.04 13.42 37.10
CA LEU A 36 13.90 13.84 36.00
C LEU A 36 14.80 12.69 35.52
N VAL A 37 15.49 12.03 36.45
CA VAL A 37 16.39 10.91 36.12
C VAL A 37 15.61 9.76 35.49
N THR A 38 14.41 9.44 35.98
CA THR A 38 13.53 8.44 35.38
C THR A 38 13.08 8.86 33.97
N ALA A 39 12.69 10.11 33.76
CA ALA A 39 12.30 10.60 32.44
C ALA A 39 13.47 10.60 31.44
N ALA A 40 14.69 10.93 31.89
CA ALA A 40 15.89 10.85 31.07
C ALA A 40 16.22 9.39 30.71
N ALA A 41 16.02 8.47 31.65
CA ALA A 41 16.16 7.04 31.42
C ALA A 41 15.16 6.48 30.40
N ASP A 42 14.05 7.17 30.13
CA ASP A 42 13.06 6.81 29.10
C ASP A 42 13.38 7.38 27.70
N ALA A 43 14.38 8.28 27.59
CA ALA A 43 14.81 8.84 26.32
C ALA A 43 15.43 7.79 25.39
N ALA A 44 15.58 8.12 24.10
CA ALA A 44 16.16 7.19 23.13
C ALA A 44 17.62 6.84 23.45
N ASP A 45 18.38 7.86 23.87
CA ASP A 45 19.74 7.78 24.38
C ASP A 45 19.80 8.60 25.69
N PRO A 46 19.77 7.94 26.87
CA PRO A 46 19.74 8.61 28.16
C PRO A 46 20.97 9.47 28.45
N ASP A 47 22.16 8.98 28.10
CA ASP A 47 23.42 9.70 28.29
C ASP A 47 23.41 10.99 27.45
N LEU A 48 23.03 10.90 26.18
CA LEU A 48 22.90 12.08 25.31
C LEU A 48 21.89 13.10 25.86
N ALA A 49 20.75 12.64 26.37
CA ALA A 49 19.71 13.52 26.91
C ALA A 49 20.23 14.35 28.09
N VAL A 50 20.91 13.72 29.03
CA VAL A 50 21.44 14.38 30.24
C VAL A 50 22.60 15.30 29.90
N THR A 51 23.56 14.86 29.09
CA THR A 51 24.70 15.69 28.69
C THR A 51 24.24 16.93 27.92
N ALA A 52 23.28 16.77 27.00
CA ALA A 52 22.75 17.91 26.24
C ALA A 52 21.93 18.87 27.13
N LEU A 53 21.19 18.36 28.12
CA LEU A 53 20.46 19.20 29.08
C LEU A 53 21.43 19.99 29.97
N SER A 54 22.52 19.39 30.44
CA SER A 54 23.55 20.09 31.22
C SER A 54 24.17 21.23 30.42
N ARG A 55 24.52 20.99 29.15
CA ARG A 55 25.07 22.02 28.26
C ARG A 55 24.09 23.14 27.95
N LEU A 56 22.80 22.82 27.83
CA LEU A 56 21.75 23.83 27.66
C LEU A 56 21.61 24.69 28.92
N LEU A 57 21.68 24.07 30.10
CA LEU A 57 21.62 24.78 31.38
C LEU A 57 22.76 25.80 31.55
N GLU A 58 23.96 25.49 31.06
CA GLU A 58 25.10 26.41 31.04
C GLU A 58 24.94 27.56 30.04
N ALA A 59 24.11 27.38 29.00
CA ALA A 59 23.96 28.33 27.90
C ALA A 59 22.78 29.30 28.08
N VAL A 60 21.78 28.97 28.90
CA VAL A 60 20.63 29.84 29.15
C VAL A 60 20.98 31.01 30.07
N ASP A 61 20.31 32.15 29.86
CA ASP A 61 20.49 33.34 30.70
C ASP A 61 20.00 33.13 32.14
N ASP A 62 18.93 32.34 32.32
CA ASP A 62 18.36 31.95 33.62
C ASP A 62 18.33 30.41 33.77
N PRO A 63 19.39 29.80 34.33
CA PRO A 63 19.44 28.37 34.60
C PRO A 63 18.37 27.88 35.59
N ASP A 64 17.97 28.71 36.54
CA ASP A 64 17.00 28.33 37.57
C ASP A 64 15.59 28.23 37.00
N GLU A 65 15.24 29.08 36.02
CA GLU A 65 13.99 28.99 35.27
C GLU A 65 13.89 27.65 34.52
N LEU A 66 14.90 27.29 33.73
CA LEU A 66 14.91 26.04 32.98
C LEU A 66 14.84 24.82 33.92
N ARG A 67 15.59 24.87 35.03
CA ARG A 67 15.57 23.83 36.07
C ARG A 67 14.19 23.68 36.69
N ALA A 68 13.56 24.78 37.08
CA ALA A 68 12.20 24.78 37.63
C ALA A 68 11.19 24.24 36.61
N ALA A 69 11.31 24.62 35.34
CA ALA A 69 10.44 24.12 34.27
C ALA A 69 10.60 22.61 34.07
N VAL A 70 11.82 22.10 33.96
CA VAL A 70 12.06 20.67 33.68
C VAL A 70 11.68 19.78 34.87
N CYS A 71 11.90 20.24 36.11
CA CYS A 71 11.48 19.51 37.30
C CYS A 71 9.96 19.62 37.55
N GLY A 72 9.37 20.80 37.32
CA GLY A 72 7.97 21.08 37.68
C GLY A 72 6.92 20.72 36.61
N ARG A 73 7.30 20.52 35.34
CA ARG A 73 6.35 20.32 34.23
C ARG A 73 6.60 19.01 33.49
N ALA A 74 5.81 17.98 33.80
CA ALA A 74 6.00 16.63 33.23
C ALA A 74 5.91 16.60 31.68
N GLY A 75 4.95 17.31 31.08
CA GLY A 75 4.79 17.37 29.61
C GLY A 75 6.00 18.00 28.91
N PHE A 76 6.45 19.16 29.40
CA PHE A 76 7.67 19.82 28.92
C PHE A 76 8.91 18.94 29.11
N ARG A 77 9.08 18.35 30.29
CA ARG A 77 10.18 17.43 30.60
C ARG A 77 10.28 16.28 29.61
N ALA A 78 9.16 15.61 29.33
CA ALA A 78 9.11 14.50 28.39
C ALA A 78 9.50 14.93 26.96
N ARG A 79 9.00 16.09 26.51
CA ARG A 79 9.32 16.65 25.19
C ARG A 79 10.78 17.04 25.06
N LEU A 80 11.31 17.81 26.01
CA LEU A 80 12.69 18.27 26.00
C LEU A 80 13.65 17.08 26.02
N LEU A 81 13.52 16.18 27.01
CA LEU A 81 14.38 15.00 27.12
C LEU A 81 14.21 14.03 25.93
N GLY A 82 12.99 13.91 25.40
CA GLY A 82 12.73 13.13 24.19
C GLY A 82 13.50 13.64 22.98
N VAL A 83 13.55 14.96 22.76
CA VAL A 83 14.35 15.57 21.69
C VAL A 83 15.83 15.42 21.97
N LEU A 84 16.29 15.80 23.17
CA LEU A 84 17.71 15.79 23.52
C LEU A 84 18.30 14.39 23.42
N GLY A 85 17.59 13.36 23.90
CA GLY A 85 18.03 11.97 23.77
C GLY A 85 17.85 11.37 22.38
N THR A 86 17.12 12.01 21.46
CA THR A 86 16.97 11.52 20.08
C THR A 86 17.92 12.22 19.12
N SER A 87 18.14 13.52 19.27
CA SER A 87 18.79 14.40 18.30
C SER A 87 19.96 15.18 18.89
N VAL A 88 21.17 14.82 18.47
CA VAL A 88 22.39 15.60 18.74
C VAL A 88 22.25 17.00 18.13
N ALA A 89 21.78 17.07 16.89
CA ALA A 89 21.73 18.33 16.14
C ALA A 89 20.72 19.35 16.70
N LEU A 90 19.59 18.90 17.23
CA LEU A 90 18.64 19.79 17.91
C LEU A 90 19.11 20.17 19.32
N GLY A 91 19.82 19.28 20.03
CA GLY A 91 20.51 19.64 21.27
C GLY A 91 21.56 20.74 21.06
N GLU A 92 22.40 20.61 20.03
CA GLU A 92 23.36 21.65 19.64
C GLU A 92 22.67 22.96 19.22
N HIS A 93 21.53 22.89 18.54
CA HIS A 93 20.74 24.07 18.20
C HIS A 93 20.22 24.79 19.45
N LEU A 94 19.71 24.07 20.44
CA LEU A 94 19.28 24.65 21.71
C LEU A 94 20.44 25.29 22.47
N VAL A 95 21.62 24.69 22.48
CA VAL A 95 22.81 25.33 23.09
C VAL A 95 23.21 26.62 22.36
N ALA A 96 23.12 26.64 21.02
CA ALA A 96 23.44 27.83 20.22
C ALA A 96 22.35 28.92 20.26
N HIS A 97 21.09 28.53 20.52
CA HIS A 97 19.92 29.40 20.58
C HIS A 97 19.10 29.08 21.85
N PRO A 98 19.64 29.36 23.05
CA PRO A 98 19.08 28.91 24.33
C PRO A 98 17.64 29.31 24.52
N ALA A 99 17.23 30.52 24.11
CA ALA A 99 15.84 30.98 24.25
C ALA A 99 14.80 30.08 23.55
N ASP A 100 15.18 29.24 22.59
CA ASP A 100 14.24 28.42 21.82
C ASP A 100 13.62 27.27 22.65
N TRP A 101 14.16 26.94 23.84
CA TRP A 101 13.51 25.97 24.73
C TRP A 101 12.11 26.41 25.18
N HIS A 102 11.83 27.72 25.21
CA HIS A 102 10.51 28.27 25.54
C HIS A 102 9.41 27.79 24.60
N THR A 103 9.76 27.47 23.34
CA THR A 103 8.81 26.92 22.36
C THR A 103 8.26 25.55 22.75
N LEU A 104 8.88 24.88 23.74
CA LEU A 104 8.49 23.55 24.19
C LEU A 104 7.63 23.58 25.48
N VAL A 105 7.51 24.74 26.14
CA VAL A 105 6.93 24.88 27.48
C VAL A 105 5.41 24.79 27.46
N ASP A 106 4.78 25.41 26.46
CA ASP A 106 3.33 25.55 26.37
C ASP A 106 2.70 24.26 25.80
N ASP A 107 1.97 23.54 26.66
CA ASP A 107 1.28 22.30 26.31
C ASP A 107 0.16 22.56 25.28
N ASP A 108 -0.54 23.69 25.37
CA ASP A 108 -1.70 23.99 24.54
C ASP A 108 -1.27 24.41 23.13
N GLN A 109 -0.19 25.20 23.02
CA GLN A 109 0.37 25.59 21.72
C GLN A 109 0.96 24.41 20.94
N LEU A 110 1.44 23.39 21.64
CA LEU A 110 1.98 22.19 21.01
C LEU A 110 0.90 21.17 20.65
N GLN A 111 -0.29 21.22 21.24
CA GLN A 111 -1.40 20.35 20.79
C GLN A 111 -1.92 20.73 19.40
N VAL A 112 -1.71 21.96 18.94
CA VAL A 112 -2.20 22.43 17.64
C VAL A 112 -1.09 22.43 16.59
N ARG A 113 -1.33 21.75 15.46
CA ARG A 113 -0.45 21.82 14.28
C ARG A 113 -0.40 23.25 13.74
N PRO A 114 0.80 23.87 13.59
CA PRO A 114 0.93 25.17 12.94
C PRO A 114 0.32 25.16 11.54
N SER A 115 -0.45 26.19 11.20
CA SER A 115 -0.95 26.35 9.84
C SER A 115 0.20 26.72 8.89
N ARG A 116 0.06 26.38 7.60
CA ARG A 116 1.02 26.80 6.55
C ARG A 116 1.23 28.31 6.56
N PHE A 117 0.16 29.08 6.76
CA PHE A 117 0.23 30.54 6.87
C PHE A 117 1.05 30.99 8.09
N GLY A 118 0.85 30.35 9.24
CA GLY A 118 1.61 30.63 10.47
C GLY A 118 3.11 30.38 10.29
N LEU A 119 3.48 29.22 9.72
CA LEU A 119 4.88 28.90 9.40
C LEU A 119 5.48 29.91 8.41
N THR A 120 4.74 30.25 7.35
CA THR A 120 5.18 31.22 6.33
C THR A 120 5.42 32.60 6.95
N SER A 121 4.50 33.06 7.80
CA SER A 121 4.60 34.34 8.50
C SER A 121 5.82 34.39 9.42
N GLN A 122 6.08 33.32 10.17
CA GLN A 122 7.26 33.22 11.05
C GLN A 122 8.57 33.29 10.27
N LEU A 123 8.69 32.56 9.16
CA LEU A 123 9.91 32.53 8.36
C LEU A 123 10.15 33.82 7.56
N LEU A 124 9.08 34.47 7.08
CA LEU A 124 9.17 35.79 6.45
C LEU A 124 9.59 36.87 7.46
N ALA A 125 9.02 36.85 8.67
CA ALA A 125 9.42 37.75 9.74
C ALA A 125 10.91 37.58 10.11
N ALA A 126 11.43 36.35 10.09
CA ALA A 126 12.85 36.07 10.39
C ALA A 126 13.82 36.75 9.42
N VAL A 127 13.42 36.92 8.15
CA VAL A 127 14.21 37.65 7.12
C VAL A 127 13.86 39.13 7.02
N GLY A 128 13.00 39.62 7.92
CA GLY A 128 12.54 41.01 7.96
C GLY A 128 11.60 41.39 6.83
N ALA A 129 10.96 40.41 6.17
CA ALA A 129 10.00 40.72 5.11
C ALA A 129 8.71 41.34 5.72
N PRO A 130 8.18 42.44 5.13
CA PRO A 130 7.00 43.14 5.65
C PRO A 130 5.75 42.26 5.60
N ALA A 131 4.97 42.27 6.67
CA ALA A 131 3.80 41.40 6.83
C ALA A 131 2.54 41.91 6.11
N ASP A 132 2.52 43.19 5.73
CA ASP A 132 1.45 43.87 5.00
C ASP A 132 1.60 43.76 3.47
N GLU A 133 2.74 43.27 2.99
CA GLU A 133 2.95 42.97 1.57
C GLU A 133 2.46 41.57 1.19
N PRO A 134 2.00 41.36 -0.06
CA PRO A 134 1.62 40.03 -0.54
C PRO A 134 2.82 39.09 -0.57
N LEU A 135 2.57 37.78 -0.48
CA LEU A 135 3.63 36.78 -0.57
C LEU A 135 4.43 36.92 -1.89
N PRO A 136 5.73 36.61 -1.89
CA PRO A 136 6.55 36.61 -3.11
C PRO A 136 5.94 35.70 -4.19
N TRP A 137 5.68 36.25 -5.38
CA TRP A 137 5.04 35.53 -6.50
C TRP A 137 5.87 35.54 -7.81
N GLY A 138 7.06 36.13 -7.78
CA GLY A 138 7.89 36.34 -8.96
C GLY A 138 8.77 37.55 -8.74
N THR A 139 8.67 38.57 -9.61
CA THR A 139 9.35 39.85 -9.41
C THR A 139 8.64 40.80 -8.44
N GLY A 140 7.43 40.46 -7.98
CA GLY A 140 6.67 41.20 -6.98
C GLY A 140 6.41 40.43 -5.68
N GLY A 141 5.87 41.15 -4.70
CA GLY A 141 5.62 40.67 -3.33
C GLY A 141 6.74 41.00 -2.35
N ALA A 142 6.56 40.54 -1.12
CA ALA A 142 7.39 40.87 0.03
C ALA A 142 8.88 40.55 -0.20
N ARG A 143 9.74 41.52 0.08
CA ARG A 143 11.21 41.36 -0.02
C ARG A 143 11.83 41.28 1.36
N ALA A 144 12.88 40.48 1.51
CA ALA A 144 13.68 40.53 2.74
C ALA A 144 14.31 41.92 2.89
N THR A 145 14.29 42.47 4.09
CA THR A 145 14.92 43.78 4.39
C THR A 145 16.33 43.63 4.96
N LEU A 146 16.70 42.42 5.37
CA LEU A 146 18.01 42.11 5.92
C LEU A 146 19.02 41.77 4.82
N PRO A 147 20.32 42.08 5.01
CA PRO A 147 21.37 41.62 4.12
C PRO A 147 21.36 40.09 3.97
N THR A 148 21.61 39.57 2.76
CA THR A 148 21.47 38.14 2.43
C THR A 148 22.12 37.19 3.43
N GLY A 149 23.35 37.50 3.88
CA GLY A 149 24.05 36.67 4.87
C GLY A 149 23.32 36.57 6.21
N GLN A 150 22.85 37.70 6.73
CA GLN A 150 22.09 37.77 7.98
C GLN A 150 20.69 37.16 7.82
N ALA A 151 20.04 37.36 6.67
CA ALA A 151 18.75 36.75 6.36
C ALA A 151 18.85 35.22 6.36
N VAL A 152 19.88 34.64 5.73
CA VAL A 152 20.12 33.18 5.70
C VAL A 152 20.35 32.63 7.11
N GLU A 153 21.14 33.30 7.94
CA GLU A 153 21.41 32.89 9.32
C GLU A 153 20.13 32.87 10.16
N ARG A 154 19.35 33.96 10.13
CA ARG A 154 18.09 34.06 10.87
C ARG A 154 17.04 33.08 10.37
N LEU A 155 16.95 32.89 9.06
CA LEU A 155 16.04 31.92 8.45
C LEU A 155 16.42 30.48 8.85
N ARG A 156 17.71 30.15 8.94
CA ARG A 156 18.19 28.85 9.45
C ARG A 156 17.79 28.63 10.91
N ALA A 157 17.97 29.63 11.76
CA ALA A 157 17.56 29.53 13.17
C ALA A 157 16.05 29.34 13.30
N ALA A 158 15.25 30.14 12.58
CA ALA A 158 13.79 30.03 12.57
C ALA A 158 13.30 28.67 12.03
N TYR A 159 13.90 28.16 10.95
CA TYR A 159 13.59 26.82 10.44
C TYR A 159 13.85 25.74 11.49
N ARG A 160 15.03 25.78 12.15
CA ARG A 160 15.39 24.79 13.19
C ARG A 160 14.48 24.88 14.41
N ARG A 161 14.00 26.07 14.77
CA ARG A 161 13.00 26.26 15.82
C ARG A 161 11.67 25.60 15.48
N CYS A 162 11.16 25.78 14.26
CA CYS A 162 9.95 25.07 13.82
C CYS A 162 10.16 23.55 13.83
N LEU A 163 11.34 23.10 13.36
CA LEU A 163 11.71 21.68 13.36
C LEU A 163 11.80 21.10 14.78
N LEU A 164 12.31 21.88 15.74
CA LEU A 164 12.39 21.54 17.16
C LEU A 164 10.99 21.31 17.74
N SER A 165 10.05 22.23 17.51
CA SER A 165 8.67 22.09 17.99
C SER A 165 7.97 20.86 17.40
N LEU A 166 8.19 20.56 16.11
CA LEU A 166 7.66 19.34 15.49
C LEU A 166 8.29 18.08 16.09
N ALA A 167 9.63 18.04 16.18
CA ALA A 167 10.36 16.91 16.72
C ALA A 167 9.95 16.59 18.16
N ALA A 168 9.73 17.62 18.98
CA ALA A 168 9.28 17.48 20.36
C ALA A 168 7.94 16.77 20.49
N ARG A 169 7.01 16.99 19.56
CA ARG A 169 5.70 16.31 19.54
C ARG A 169 5.79 14.91 18.97
N ASP A 170 6.59 14.75 17.94
CA ASP A 170 6.77 13.48 17.24
C ASP A 170 7.46 12.42 18.13
N VAL A 171 8.54 12.78 18.83
CA VAL A 171 9.29 11.82 19.68
C VAL A 171 8.51 11.34 20.90
N VAL A 172 7.51 12.10 21.36
CA VAL A 172 6.60 11.68 22.45
C VAL A 172 5.32 11.04 21.93
N GLY A 173 5.15 10.89 20.61
CA GLY A 173 3.99 10.25 20.00
C GLY A 173 2.71 11.09 20.00
N ALA A 174 2.83 12.41 20.12
CA ALA A 174 1.68 13.33 20.12
C ALA A 174 1.13 13.65 18.71
N VAL A 175 1.88 13.32 17.66
CA VAL A 175 1.48 13.50 16.26
C VAL A 175 1.72 12.21 15.46
N SER A 176 0.88 11.95 14.48
CA SER A 176 1.04 10.83 13.56
C SER A 176 2.15 11.09 12.54
N VAL A 177 2.65 10.03 11.91
CA VAL A 177 3.70 10.16 10.88
C VAL A 177 3.20 10.92 9.63
N GLU A 178 1.91 10.83 9.32
CA GLU A 178 1.24 11.60 8.28
C GLU A 178 1.21 13.10 8.62
N GLU A 179 0.89 13.44 9.87
CA GLU A 179 0.90 14.83 10.34
C GLU A 179 2.31 15.42 10.30
N VAL A 180 3.32 14.65 10.71
CA VAL A 180 4.74 15.02 10.61
C VAL A 180 5.12 15.30 9.16
N GLY A 181 4.82 14.38 8.24
CA GLY A 181 5.15 14.55 6.83
C GLY A 181 4.45 15.75 6.19
N GLY A 182 3.19 16.00 6.58
CA GLY A 182 2.43 17.16 6.14
C GLY A 182 2.99 18.47 6.68
N GLU A 183 3.36 18.53 7.95
CA GLU A 183 3.97 19.73 8.57
C GLU A 183 5.34 20.05 7.99
N LEU A 184 6.19 19.04 7.78
CA LEU A 184 7.47 19.21 7.10
C LEU A 184 7.28 19.75 5.68
N ALA A 185 6.26 19.29 4.95
CA ALA A 185 5.93 19.78 3.62
C ALA A 185 5.43 21.24 3.63
N ASP A 186 4.68 21.64 4.65
CA ASP A 186 4.24 23.03 4.80
C ASP A 186 5.40 23.94 5.27
N LEU A 187 6.30 23.44 6.13
CA LEU A 187 7.53 24.13 6.52
C LEU A 187 8.49 24.31 5.34
N ALA A 188 8.57 23.31 4.45
CA ALA A 188 9.34 23.42 3.23
C ALA A 188 8.76 24.49 2.28
N SER A 189 7.44 24.54 2.15
CA SER A 189 6.73 25.59 1.39
C SER A 189 6.99 27.00 1.96
N ALA A 190 6.91 27.15 3.29
CA ALA A 190 7.22 28.40 3.98
C ALA A 190 8.69 28.81 3.74
N THR A 191 9.61 27.86 3.77
CA THR A 191 11.04 28.12 3.58
C THR A 191 11.36 28.50 2.14
N LEU A 192 10.75 27.84 1.15
CA LEU A 192 10.85 28.25 -0.26
C LEU A 192 10.32 29.68 -0.46
N THR A 193 9.21 30.02 0.19
CA THR A 193 8.61 31.37 0.13
C THR A 193 9.55 32.42 0.74
N ALA A 194 10.09 32.18 1.93
CA ALA A 194 11.07 33.08 2.54
C ALA A 194 12.39 33.14 1.75
N GLY A 195 12.82 32.02 1.17
CA GLY A 195 13.98 31.95 0.28
C GLY A 195 13.77 32.81 -0.97
N LEU A 196 12.56 32.83 -1.53
CA LEU A 196 12.22 33.68 -2.67
C LEU A 196 12.20 35.17 -2.28
N ALA A 197 11.69 35.51 -1.08
CA ALA A 197 11.77 36.87 -0.54
C ALA A 197 13.21 37.37 -0.40
N VAL A 198 14.14 36.48 0.00
CA VAL A 198 15.58 36.79 0.05
C VAL A 198 16.16 36.90 -1.36
N ALA A 199 15.84 35.98 -2.26
CA ALA A 199 16.32 36.00 -3.65
C ALA A 199 15.93 37.28 -4.39
N LEU A 200 14.73 37.82 -4.13
CA LEU A 200 14.25 39.08 -4.70
C LEU A 200 15.17 40.28 -4.38
N THR A 201 15.89 40.26 -3.26
CA THR A 201 16.81 41.36 -2.89
C THR A 201 18.04 41.44 -3.78
N SER A 202 18.39 40.34 -4.45
CA SER A 202 19.52 40.27 -5.39
C SER A 202 19.17 40.72 -6.81
N LEU A 203 17.89 41.00 -7.07
CA LEU A 203 17.41 41.34 -8.40
C LEU A 203 17.67 42.83 -8.71
N ALA A 204 18.20 43.10 -9.91
CA ALA A 204 18.39 44.47 -10.39
C ALA A 204 17.05 45.19 -10.60
N GLU A 205 17.04 46.52 -10.44
CA GLU A 205 15.83 47.34 -10.59
C GLU A 205 15.23 47.28 -12.01
N ASP A 206 16.06 47.03 -13.02
CA ASP A 206 15.68 46.94 -14.43
C ASP A 206 15.37 45.51 -14.90
N ALA A 207 15.27 44.54 -13.99
CA ALA A 207 14.96 43.17 -14.34
C ALA A 207 13.54 43.05 -14.94
N ALA A 208 13.43 42.33 -16.06
CA ALA A 208 12.16 42.11 -16.73
C ALA A 208 11.15 41.44 -15.78
N PRO A 209 9.91 41.97 -15.67
CA PRO A 209 8.92 41.49 -14.72
C PRO A 209 8.37 40.12 -15.13
N CYS A 210 8.23 39.21 -14.16
CA CYS A 210 7.73 37.87 -14.40
C CYS A 210 7.00 37.29 -13.18
N ARG A 211 6.07 36.38 -13.45
CA ARG A 211 5.47 35.47 -12.48
C ARG A 211 6.33 34.21 -12.40
N LEU A 212 6.55 33.66 -11.20
CA LEU A 212 7.31 32.42 -10.99
C LEU A 212 6.53 31.53 -10.01
N ALA A 213 6.24 30.30 -10.42
CA ALA A 213 5.63 29.27 -9.59
C ALA A 213 6.62 28.14 -9.30
N VAL A 214 6.61 27.66 -8.06
CA VAL A 214 7.40 26.50 -7.61
C VAL A 214 6.46 25.34 -7.35
N ILE A 215 6.58 24.30 -8.17
CA ILE A 215 5.78 23.08 -8.07
C ILE A 215 6.57 22.06 -7.27
N GLY A 216 6.10 21.73 -6.08
CA GLY A 216 6.61 20.62 -5.30
C GLY A 216 6.29 19.30 -5.96
N MET A 217 7.27 18.41 -5.98
CA MET A 217 7.19 17.07 -6.55
C MET A 217 7.48 16.03 -5.46
N GLY A 218 7.34 14.74 -5.81
CA GLY A 218 7.76 13.64 -4.94
C GLY A 218 7.15 13.73 -3.53
N LYS A 219 7.98 13.59 -2.49
CA LYS A 219 7.50 13.64 -1.09
C LYS A 219 7.00 15.03 -0.67
N ALA A 220 7.59 16.10 -1.21
CA ALA A 220 7.20 17.48 -0.90
C ALA A 220 5.81 17.80 -1.41
N GLY A 221 5.52 17.42 -2.64
CA GLY A 221 4.21 17.66 -3.23
C GLY A 221 3.13 16.68 -2.71
N GLY A 222 3.51 15.43 -2.39
CA GLY A 222 2.61 14.44 -1.77
C GLY A 222 2.37 14.62 -0.26
N ARG A 223 2.93 15.67 0.37
CA ARG A 223 2.81 15.94 1.83
C ARG A 223 3.35 14.81 2.72
N GLU A 224 4.45 14.18 2.29
CA GLU A 224 5.05 13.01 2.94
C GLU A 224 6.57 13.19 3.15
N LEU A 225 7.00 14.43 3.43
CA LEU A 225 8.41 14.70 3.69
C LEU A 225 8.91 13.98 4.94
N ASN A 226 10.19 13.66 4.94
CA ASN A 226 10.91 13.23 6.13
C ASN A 226 11.83 14.37 6.62
N TYR A 227 12.36 14.25 7.84
CA TYR A 227 13.11 15.33 8.50
C TYR A 227 14.26 15.87 7.66
N VAL A 228 14.92 15.00 6.88
CA VAL A 228 16.00 15.37 5.97
C VAL A 228 15.74 14.73 4.60
N SER A 229 15.00 15.45 3.76
CA SER A 229 14.79 15.14 2.34
C SER A 229 15.24 16.30 1.49
N ASP A 230 15.77 16.00 0.31
CA ASP A 230 15.76 16.95 -0.80
C ASP A 230 14.30 17.34 -1.09
N VAL A 231 14.08 18.60 -1.49
CA VAL A 231 12.77 19.06 -1.95
C VAL A 231 12.78 19.14 -3.46
N ASP A 232 12.17 18.13 -4.07
CA ASP A 232 12.03 17.99 -5.50
C ASP A 232 11.06 19.06 -6.04
N VAL A 233 11.47 19.83 -7.05
CA VAL A 233 10.66 20.92 -7.63
C VAL A 233 10.71 20.97 -9.16
N VAL A 234 9.68 21.58 -9.74
CA VAL A 234 9.66 22.08 -11.12
C VAL A 234 9.28 23.56 -11.09
N PHE A 235 9.91 24.37 -11.95
CA PHE A 235 9.65 25.81 -12.02
C PHE A 235 8.90 26.18 -13.29
N VAL A 236 7.84 26.95 -13.13
CA VAL A 236 7.06 27.53 -14.23
C VAL A 236 7.11 29.04 -14.11
N ALA A 237 7.34 29.75 -15.22
CA ALA A 237 7.31 31.21 -15.23
C ALA A 237 6.58 31.74 -16.45
N GLU A 238 5.96 32.91 -16.30
CA GLU A 238 5.32 33.65 -17.39
C GLU A 238 5.73 35.13 -17.29
N PRO A 239 5.89 35.85 -18.41
CA PRO A 239 6.07 37.30 -18.37
C PRO A 239 4.83 37.97 -17.74
N LEU A 240 5.03 39.11 -17.06
CA LEU A 240 3.91 39.88 -16.49
C LEU A 240 3.21 40.75 -17.54
N ASP A 241 3.99 41.31 -18.46
CA ASP A 241 3.55 42.20 -19.53
C ASP A 241 3.88 41.56 -20.90
N GLU A 242 3.60 42.24 -22.02
CA GLU A 242 4.13 41.87 -23.36
C GLU A 242 5.67 42.05 -23.47
N SER A 243 6.38 41.90 -22.35
CA SER A 243 7.83 41.85 -22.26
C SER A 243 8.39 40.63 -23.01
N ASP A 244 9.61 40.75 -23.52
CA ASP A 244 10.37 39.65 -24.13
C ASP A 244 10.37 38.40 -23.22
N ASP A 245 9.70 37.32 -23.67
CA ASP A 245 9.63 36.01 -23.01
C ASP A 245 11.01 35.54 -22.55
N ASP A 246 12.05 35.76 -23.36
CA ASP A 246 13.40 35.34 -23.04
C ASP A 246 13.98 36.17 -21.89
N ALA A 247 13.64 37.47 -21.80
CA ALA A 247 14.04 38.33 -20.69
C ALA A 247 13.36 37.94 -19.38
N ALA A 248 12.04 37.70 -19.42
CA ALA A 248 11.28 37.22 -18.25
C ALA A 248 11.80 35.86 -17.76
N LEU A 249 12.08 34.92 -18.67
CA LEU A 249 12.65 33.61 -18.32
C LEU A 249 14.06 33.71 -17.73
N ARG A 250 14.90 34.64 -18.21
CA ARG A 250 16.22 34.90 -17.62
C ARG A 250 16.08 35.43 -16.18
N THR A 251 15.16 36.35 -15.94
CA THR A 251 14.85 36.86 -14.59
C THR A 251 14.37 35.73 -13.68
N ALA A 252 13.37 34.96 -14.13
CA ALA A 252 12.81 33.84 -13.39
C ALA A 252 13.86 32.76 -13.07
N THR A 253 14.76 32.48 -14.01
CA THR A 253 15.87 31.52 -13.82
C THR A 253 16.84 31.98 -12.75
N ARG A 254 17.19 33.28 -12.71
CA ARG A 254 18.04 33.85 -11.65
C ARG A 254 17.36 33.76 -10.28
N LEU A 255 16.07 34.12 -10.19
CA LEU A 255 15.30 34.02 -8.96
C LEU A 255 15.22 32.57 -8.45
N ALA A 256 14.90 31.62 -9.34
CA ALA A 256 14.84 30.21 -9.00
C ALA A 256 16.20 29.68 -8.49
N ALA A 257 17.29 29.98 -9.22
CA ALA A 257 18.63 29.55 -8.82
C ALA A 257 19.08 30.14 -7.48
N GLU A 258 18.80 31.43 -7.24
CA GLU A 258 19.15 32.08 -5.98
C GLU A 258 18.29 31.59 -4.81
N MET A 259 16.99 31.37 -5.02
CA MET A 259 16.10 30.75 -4.03
C MET A 259 16.60 29.35 -3.64
N MET A 260 16.97 28.52 -4.63
CA MET A 260 17.54 27.19 -4.40
C MET A 260 18.83 27.28 -3.56
N ARG A 261 19.71 28.25 -3.86
CA ARG A 261 20.95 28.49 -3.12
C ARG A 261 20.67 28.89 -1.66
N VAL A 262 19.76 29.83 -1.44
CA VAL A 262 19.35 30.28 -0.11
C VAL A 262 18.79 29.11 0.70
N CYS A 263 17.84 28.35 0.15
CA CYS A 263 17.24 27.20 0.83
C CYS A 263 18.28 26.10 1.16
N GLY A 264 19.22 25.85 0.23
CA GLY A 264 20.34 24.92 0.44
C GLY A 264 21.25 25.31 1.60
N LEU A 265 21.46 26.61 1.82
CA LEU A 265 22.21 27.11 2.98
C LEU A 265 21.38 27.09 4.27
N VAL A 266 20.06 27.24 4.16
CA VAL A 266 19.16 27.27 5.32
C VAL A 266 19.03 25.86 5.88
N ALA A 267 18.65 24.85 5.09
CA ALA A 267 18.60 23.50 5.65
C ALA A 267 18.60 22.28 4.71
N TRP A 268 18.15 22.32 3.44
CA TRP A 268 18.19 21.16 2.54
C TRP A 268 18.32 21.57 1.08
N PRO A 269 18.94 20.73 0.23
CA PRO A 269 19.04 21.03 -1.19
C PRO A 269 17.64 21.02 -1.83
N VAL A 270 17.43 21.98 -2.72
CA VAL A 270 16.27 22.00 -3.62
C VAL A 270 16.70 21.28 -4.91
N ASP A 271 15.97 20.24 -5.30
CA ASP A 271 16.31 19.39 -6.44
C ASP A 271 15.34 19.65 -7.61
N ALA A 272 15.86 20.21 -8.70
CA ALA A 272 15.09 20.44 -9.93
C ALA A 272 15.27 19.30 -10.96
N GLY A 273 15.74 18.12 -10.54
CA GLY A 273 16.10 16.99 -11.41
C GLY A 273 14.91 16.33 -12.12
N LEU A 274 13.69 16.51 -11.62
CA LEU A 274 12.46 15.98 -12.22
C LEU A 274 11.87 16.88 -13.32
N ARG A 275 12.53 18.01 -13.65
CA ARG A 275 12.11 18.90 -14.75
C ARG A 275 12.29 18.23 -16.12
N PRO A 276 11.58 18.70 -17.17
CA PRO A 276 11.78 18.24 -18.53
C PRO A 276 13.26 18.20 -18.96
N GLU A 277 13.71 17.07 -19.54
CA GLU A 277 15.11 16.77 -19.91
C GLU A 277 16.11 16.71 -18.72
N GLY A 278 15.61 16.73 -17.48
CA GLY A 278 16.41 16.66 -16.26
C GLY A 278 17.51 17.73 -16.23
N GLY A 279 18.73 17.32 -15.83
CA GLY A 279 19.91 18.19 -15.77
C GLY A 279 20.28 18.90 -17.08
N ALA A 280 19.90 18.33 -18.22
CA ALA A 280 20.20 18.89 -19.54
C ALA A 280 19.21 19.96 -20.00
N GLY A 281 18.02 20.03 -19.39
CA GLY A 281 16.99 21.01 -19.71
C GLY A 281 17.15 22.34 -18.97
N PRO A 282 16.50 23.42 -19.47
CA PRO A 282 16.45 24.71 -18.78
C PRO A 282 15.81 24.55 -17.39
N LEU A 283 16.30 25.34 -16.43
CA LEU A 283 15.83 25.30 -15.04
C LEU A 283 14.35 25.74 -14.93
N VAL A 284 13.97 26.75 -15.69
CA VAL A 284 12.63 27.35 -15.71
C VAL A 284 12.11 27.33 -17.15
N ARG A 285 10.82 27.03 -17.31
CA ARG A 285 10.13 27.06 -18.61
C ARG A 285 8.77 27.71 -18.48
N THR A 286 8.23 28.21 -19.60
CA THR A 286 6.83 28.66 -19.68
C THR A 286 5.86 27.49 -19.59
N LEU A 287 4.60 27.79 -19.29
CA LEU A 287 3.51 26.81 -19.29
C LEU A 287 3.32 26.22 -20.70
N ALA A 288 3.44 27.06 -21.74
CA ALA A 288 3.39 26.63 -23.13
C ALA A 288 4.53 25.64 -23.48
N SER A 289 5.76 25.91 -23.02
CA SER A 289 6.90 25.02 -23.23
C SER A 289 6.72 23.68 -22.51
N HIS A 290 6.24 23.68 -21.27
CA HIS A 290 5.90 22.45 -20.55
C HIS A 290 4.80 21.65 -21.27
N THR A 291 3.76 22.33 -21.76
CA THR A 291 2.66 21.71 -22.50
C THR A 291 3.18 20.99 -23.75
N ALA A 292 4.04 21.65 -24.53
CA ALA A 292 4.66 21.05 -25.71
C ALA A 292 5.48 19.81 -25.34
N TYR A 293 6.22 19.87 -24.22
CA TYR A 293 7.07 18.77 -23.79
C TYR A 293 6.30 17.55 -23.31
N TYR A 294 5.36 17.72 -22.38
CA TYR A 294 4.61 16.59 -21.82
C TYR A 294 3.74 15.90 -22.86
N ARG A 295 3.27 16.62 -23.90
CA ARG A 295 2.51 16.03 -25.00
C ARG A 295 3.35 15.18 -25.95
N ARG A 296 4.63 15.52 -26.16
CA ARG A 296 5.44 14.95 -27.26
C ARG A 296 6.55 14.02 -26.80
N TRP A 297 7.23 14.34 -25.70
CA TRP A 297 8.50 13.69 -25.34
C TRP A 297 8.51 12.98 -23.98
N ALA A 298 7.57 13.32 -23.09
CA ALA A 298 7.58 12.80 -21.72
C ALA A 298 7.40 11.27 -21.63
N GLN A 299 8.26 10.68 -20.82
CA GLN A 299 8.31 9.26 -20.52
C GLN A 299 7.27 8.87 -19.46
N THR A 300 6.91 7.59 -19.41
CA THR A 300 5.91 7.05 -18.48
C THR A 300 6.21 7.38 -17.00
N TRP A 301 7.48 7.30 -16.60
CA TRP A 301 7.89 7.57 -15.21
C TRP A 301 7.70 9.04 -14.81
N GLU A 302 7.74 9.98 -15.75
CA GLU A 302 7.54 11.41 -15.49
C GLU A 302 6.10 11.66 -15.05
N PHE A 303 5.13 10.97 -15.64
CA PHE A 303 3.72 11.03 -15.22
C PHE A 303 3.50 10.40 -13.85
N GLN A 304 4.24 9.34 -13.51
CA GLN A 304 4.22 8.78 -12.16
C GLN A 304 4.79 9.77 -11.12
N ALA A 305 5.79 10.56 -11.48
CA ALA A 305 6.31 11.63 -10.62
C ALA A 305 5.30 12.79 -10.47
N LEU A 306 4.60 13.15 -11.55
CA LEU A 306 3.57 14.20 -11.57
C LEU A 306 2.32 13.87 -10.74
N LEU A 307 2.08 12.62 -10.35
CA LEU A 307 1.02 12.26 -9.39
C LEU A 307 1.09 13.07 -8.10
N LYS A 308 2.30 13.49 -7.71
CA LYS A 308 2.55 14.25 -6.49
C LYS A 308 2.85 15.72 -6.76
N ALA A 309 2.50 16.27 -7.92
CA ALA A 309 2.71 17.69 -8.23
C ALA A 309 1.78 18.59 -7.39
N ARG A 310 2.34 19.60 -6.71
CA ARG A 310 1.58 20.55 -5.86
C ARG A 310 2.21 21.95 -5.90
N PRO A 311 1.46 23.04 -6.13
CA PRO A 311 1.98 24.40 -5.97
C PRO A 311 2.44 24.66 -4.53
N MET A 312 3.71 25.03 -4.33
CA MET A 312 4.30 25.21 -2.99
C MET A 312 4.74 26.63 -2.68
N ALA A 313 5.22 27.40 -3.63
CA ALA A 313 5.67 28.78 -3.42
C ALA A 313 5.59 29.57 -4.73
N GLY A 314 5.75 30.89 -4.64
CA GLY A 314 5.61 31.77 -5.80
C GLY A 314 4.14 32.04 -6.16
N ASP A 315 3.89 32.28 -7.43
CA ASP A 315 2.54 32.49 -7.96
C ASP A 315 1.72 31.19 -7.93
N ILE A 316 0.81 31.09 -6.96
CA ILE A 316 0.00 29.88 -6.75
C ILE A 316 -0.95 29.62 -7.93
N ALA A 317 -1.53 30.68 -8.52
CA ALA A 317 -2.45 30.53 -9.65
C ALA A 317 -1.74 29.95 -10.89
N LEU A 318 -0.53 30.44 -11.19
CA LEU A 318 0.30 29.86 -12.27
C LEU A 318 0.67 28.40 -11.97
N GLY A 319 0.88 28.06 -10.70
CA GLY A 319 1.11 26.67 -10.29
C GLY A 319 -0.12 25.77 -10.49
N GLU A 320 -1.32 26.28 -10.22
CA GLU A 320 -2.59 25.58 -10.47
C GLU A 320 -2.83 25.38 -11.98
N ASP A 321 -2.43 26.35 -12.82
CA ASP A 321 -2.46 26.19 -14.27
C ASP A 321 -1.55 25.03 -14.73
N PHE A 322 -0.36 24.87 -14.12
CA PHE A 322 0.55 23.77 -14.42
C PHE A 322 -0.03 22.39 -14.02
N THR A 323 -0.60 22.27 -12.82
CA THR A 323 -1.19 21.00 -12.38
C THR A 323 -2.44 20.65 -13.20
N SER A 324 -3.26 21.65 -13.54
CA SER A 324 -4.42 21.48 -14.42
C SER A 324 -4.01 21.05 -15.84
N MET A 325 -2.92 21.60 -16.36
CA MET A 325 -2.38 21.22 -17.67
C MET A 325 -1.86 19.77 -17.68
N THR A 326 -1.20 19.33 -16.61
CA THR A 326 -0.60 17.99 -16.54
C THR A 326 -1.60 16.88 -16.17
N ALA A 327 -2.63 17.18 -15.39
CA ALA A 327 -3.57 16.18 -14.87
C ALA A 327 -4.19 15.26 -15.93
N PRO A 328 -4.73 15.75 -17.08
CA PRO A 328 -5.29 14.85 -18.11
C PRO A 328 -4.26 13.86 -18.67
N MET A 329 -3.00 14.28 -18.79
CA MET A 329 -1.93 13.43 -19.30
C MET A 329 -1.51 12.39 -18.26
N VAL A 330 -1.42 12.77 -16.98
CA VAL A 330 -1.16 11.84 -15.86
C VAL A 330 -2.20 10.73 -15.82
N TRP A 331 -3.49 11.05 -15.87
CA TRP A 331 -4.56 10.06 -15.75
C TRP A 331 -4.84 9.26 -17.04
N SER A 332 -4.21 9.63 -18.16
CA SER A 332 -4.28 8.87 -19.42
C SER A 332 -3.08 7.94 -19.66
N VAL A 333 -1.97 8.11 -18.92
CA VAL A 333 -0.71 7.39 -19.17
C VAL A 333 -0.87 5.87 -19.06
N GLY A 334 -1.79 5.39 -18.22
CA GLY A 334 -2.08 3.97 -18.04
C GLY A 334 -2.52 3.25 -19.34
N THR A 335 -3.00 4.00 -20.34
CA THR A 335 -3.43 3.46 -21.64
C THR A 335 -2.27 3.20 -22.62
N ARG A 336 -1.05 3.66 -22.30
CA ARG A 336 0.12 3.40 -23.14
C ARG A 336 0.41 1.90 -23.20
N LYS A 337 0.70 1.40 -24.39
CA LYS A 337 1.11 0.00 -24.58
C LYS A 337 2.37 -0.29 -23.76
N GLY A 338 2.32 -1.33 -22.92
CA GLY A 338 3.46 -1.73 -22.08
C GLY A 338 3.59 -0.93 -20.77
N PHE A 339 2.63 -0.06 -20.43
CA PHE A 339 2.72 0.82 -19.26
C PHE A 339 3.02 0.06 -17.95
N VAL A 340 2.28 -1.02 -17.67
CA VAL A 340 2.44 -1.80 -16.44
C VAL A 340 3.82 -2.46 -16.41
N GLU A 341 4.24 -3.05 -17.53
CA GLU A 341 5.52 -3.71 -17.70
C GLU A 341 6.69 -2.73 -17.54
N ASP A 342 6.56 -1.50 -18.04
CA ASP A 342 7.55 -0.42 -17.92
C ASP A 342 7.72 0.01 -16.45
N VAL A 343 6.62 0.23 -15.72
CA VAL A 343 6.65 0.60 -14.29
C VAL A 343 7.28 -0.53 -13.47
N GLN A 344 6.95 -1.78 -13.77
CA GLN A 344 7.57 -2.96 -13.13
C GLN A 344 9.06 -3.10 -13.46
N ALA A 345 9.46 -2.84 -14.72
CA ALA A 345 10.86 -2.84 -15.13
C ALA A 345 11.65 -1.73 -14.44
N MET A 346 11.06 -0.54 -14.27
CA MET A 346 11.66 0.56 -13.53
C MET A 346 11.91 0.18 -12.06
N ARG A 347 10.92 -0.43 -11.38
CA ARG A 347 11.10 -0.85 -9.98
C ARG A 347 12.23 -1.87 -9.82
N ARG A 348 12.29 -2.88 -10.70
CA ARG A 348 13.37 -3.88 -10.73
C ARG A 348 14.74 -3.23 -10.93
N ARG A 349 14.83 -2.22 -11.81
CA ARG A 349 16.08 -1.47 -12.03
C ARG A 349 16.52 -0.74 -10.77
N VAL A 350 15.61 0.00 -10.12
CA VAL A 350 15.91 0.70 -8.86
C VAL A 350 16.41 -0.28 -7.79
N GLU A 351 15.77 -1.45 -7.68
CA GLU A 351 16.20 -2.51 -6.75
C GLU A 351 17.62 -3.01 -7.05
N SER A 352 17.94 -3.25 -8.33
CA SER A 352 19.25 -3.76 -8.76
C SER A 352 20.41 -2.78 -8.57
N THR A 353 20.13 -1.50 -8.32
CA THR A 353 21.20 -0.50 -8.03
C THR A 353 21.75 -0.59 -6.62
N LEU A 354 21.08 -1.31 -5.71
CA LEU A 354 21.52 -1.44 -4.32
C LEU A 354 22.70 -2.41 -4.18
N PRO A 355 23.80 -1.98 -3.55
CA PRO A 355 24.90 -2.89 -3.19
C PRO A 355 24.42 -4.00 -2.23
N ALA A 356 24.84 -5.24 -2.50
CA ALA A 356 24.40 -6.43 -1.76
C ALA A 356 24.74 -6.39 -0.26
N ASP A 357 25.86 -5.76 0.11
CA ASP A 357 26.31 -5.57 1.50
C ASP A 357 25.43 -4.59 2.31
N ARG A 358 24.57 -3.82 1.64
CA ARG A 358 23.71 -2.79 2.27
C ARG A 358 22.22 -3.05 2.08
N ALA A 359 21.84 -3.91 1.14
CA ALA A 359 20.45 -4.14 0.76
C ALA A 359 19.53 -4.47 1.96
N ASP A 360 19.98 -5.34 2.86
CA ASP A 360 19.17 -5.79 4.03
C ASP A 360 19.02 -4.74 5.14
N ARG A 361 19.77 -3.63 5.05
CA ARG A 361 19.74 -2.51 6.00
C ARG A 361 19.02 -1.29 5.45
N GLU A 362 18.72 -1.29 4.16
CA GLU A 362 18.10 -0.15 3.48
C GLU A 362 16.57 -0.24 3.62
N VAL A 363 15.97 0.77 4.26
CA VAL A 363 14.53 0.78 4.61
C VAL A 363 13.61 1.38 3.53
N LYS A 364 14.18 2.03 2.51
CA LYS A 364 13.46 2.78 1.49
C LYS A 364 13.43 2.04 0.15
N LEU A 365 14.58 1.84 -0.49
CA LEU A 365 14.78 1.18 -1.77
C LEU A 365 14.86 -0.35 -1.67
N GLY A 366 15.19 -0.91 -0.50
CA GLY A 366 15.30 -2.34 -0.26
C GLY A 366 14.01 -3.13 -0.52
N LYS A 367 14.10 -4.46 -0.58
CA LYS A 367 12.95 -5.36 -0.70
C LYS A 367 12.05 -5.22 0.53
N GLY A 368 10.76 -4.99 0.33
CA GLY A 368 9.84 -4.72 1.43
C GLY A 368 10.00 -3.33 2.06
N GLY A 369 10.71 -2.42 1.40
CA GLY A 369 10.93 -1.04 1.86
C GLY A 369 9.82 -0.07 1.43
N LEU A 370 9.96 1.20 1.81
CA LEU A 370 9.00 2.28 1.50
C LEU A 370 8.64 2.34 0.01
N ARG A 371 9.63 2.13 -0.86
CA ARG A 371 9.47 2.25 -2.31
C ARG A 371 8.61 1.14 -2.89
N ASP A 372 8.58 -0.05 -2.27
CA ASP A 372 7.65 -1.12 -2.69
C ASP A 372 6.19 -0.71 -2.45
N VAL A 373 5.91 -0.05 -1.32
CA VAL A 373 4.57 0.51 -1.02
C VAL A 373 4.21 1.60 -2.01
N GLU A 374 5.09 2.60 -2.18
CA GLU A 374 4.87 3.76 -3.07
C GLU A 374 4.57 3.31 -4.51
N PHE A 375 5.38 2.38 -5.06
CA PHE A 375 5.16 1.86 -6.42
C PHE A 375 3.86 1.08 -6.55
N ALA A 376 3.51 0.24 -5.58
CA ALA A 376 2.27 -0.53 -5.61
C ALA A 376 1.05 0.39 -5.64
N VAL A 377 1.01 1.39 -4.76
CA VAL A 377 -0.08 2.37 -4.70
C VAL A 377 -0.14 3.19 -5.98
N GLN A 378 0.98 3.78 -6.42
CA GLN A 378 0.99 4.63 -7.61
C GLN A 378 0.61 3.89 -8.89
N LEU A 379 1.03 2.63 -9.06
CA LEU A 379 0.62 1.82 -10.21
C LEU A 379 -0.90 1.65 -10.22
N LEU A 380 -1.49 1.28 -9.08
CA LEU A 380 -2.94 1.11 -8.95
C LEU A 380 -3.68 2.42 -9.22
N GLN A 381 -3.17 3.56 -8.73
CA GLN A 381 -3.74 4.88 -9.03
C GLN A 381 -3.70 5.20 -10.52
N LEU A 382 -2.60 4.94 -11.22
CA LEU A 382 -2.51 5.26 -12.65
C LEU A 382 -3.39 4.34 -13.51
N VAL A 383 -3.64 3.10 -13.07
CA VAL A 383 -4.53 2.16 -13.77
C VAL A 383 -6.01 2.49 -13.52
N HIS A 384 -6.39 2.76 -12.27
CA HIS A 384 -7.80 2.94 -11.87
C HIS A 384 -8.26 4.40 -11.84
N GLY A 385 -7.34 5.32 -11.54
CA GLY A 385 -7.58 6.76 -11.48
C GLY A 385 -8.05 7.35 -12.82
N ARG A 386 -7.85 6.66 -13.94
CA ARG A 386 -8.36 7.08 -15.24
C ARG A 386 -9.90 7.15 -15.29
N THR A 387 -10.58 6.24 -14.58
CA THR A 387 -12.05 6.11 -14.57
C THR A 387 -12.66 6.47 -13.23
N ASP A 388 -11.88 6.44 -12.15
CA ASP A 388 -12.33 6.77 -10.81
C ASP A 388 -11.49 7.93 -10.25
N GLU A 389 -12.06 9.11 -10.16
CA GLU A 389 -11.34 10.29 -9.66
C GLU A 389 -11.10 10.23 -8.14
N THR A 390 -11.83 9.37 -7.42
CA THR A 390 -11.76 9.27 -5.96
C THR A 390 -10.45 8.66 -5.46
N VAL A 391 -9.69 7.96 -6.32
CA VAL A 391 -8.40 7.33 -5.99
C VAL A 391 -7.19 8.19 -6.38
N ARG A 392 -7.41 9.48 -6.69
CA ARG A 392 -6.38 10.38 -7.22
C ARG A 392 -5.60 11.17 -6.15
N SER A 393 -5.69 10.81 -4.86
CA SER A 393 -4.92 11.53 -3.82
C SER A 393 -3.40 11.46 -4.10
N PRO A 394 -2.66 12.57 -3.96
CA PRO A 394 -1.19 12.56 -4.08
C PRO A 394 -0.50 11.91 -2.86
N THR A 395 -1.21 11.73 -1.75
CA THR A 395 -0.70 11.18 -0.49
C THR A 395 -0.82 9.65 -0.52
N THR A 396 0.27 8.91 -0.29
CA THR A 396 0.33 7.45 -0.48
C THR A 396 -0.67 6.71 0.42
N LEU A 397 -0.77 7.08 1.70
CA LEU A 397 -1.68 6.41 2.63
C LEU A 397 -3.16 6.75 2.37
N GLU A 398 -3.46 7.98 1.97
CA GLU A 398 -4.83 8.35 1.58
C GLU A 398 -5.23 7.62 0.29
N ALA A 399 -4.34 7.58 -0.71
CA ALA A 399 -4.56 6.83 -1.94
C ALA A 399 -4.76 5.33 -1.67
N LEU A 400 -3.98 4.74 -0.78
CA LEU A 400 -4.16 3.34 -0.37
C LEU A 400 -5.53 3.09 0.28
N GLN A 401 -5.97 4.02 1.13
CA GLN A 401 -7.29 3.96 1.75
C GLN A 401 -8.41 4.09 0.71
N GLN A 402 -8.31 5.07 -0.20
CA GLN A 402 -9.24 5.26 -1.32
C GLN A 402 -9.32 4.02 -2.22
N LEU A 403 -8.17 3.41 -2.53
CA LEU A 403 -8.11 2.16 -3.29
C LEU A 403 -8.77 0.98 -2.54
N ALA A 404 -8.69 0.94 -1.21
CA ALA A 404 -9.36 -0.08 -0.41
C ALA A 404 -10.88 0.14 -0.35
N ASP A 405 -11.31 1.40 -0.26
CA ASP A 405 -12.72 1.80 -0.23
C ASP A 405 -13.40 1.53 -1.58
N GLY A 406 -12.71 1.82 -2.69
CA GLY A 406 -13.10 1.44 -4.05
C GLY A 406 -13.01 -0.06 -4.35
N GLY A 407 -12.52 -0.88 -3.42
CA GLY A 407 -12.44 -2.34 -3.56
C GLY A 407 -11.27 -2.87 -4.39
N TYR A 408 -10.45 -1.98 -4.96
CA TYR A 408 -9.24 -2.29 -5.73
C TYR A 408 -8.20 -3.05 -4.91
N VAL A 409 -8.11 -2.74 -3.60
CA VAL A 409 -7.20 -3.41 -2.63
C VAL A 409 -8.01 -4.08 -1.50
N GLY A 410 -7.48 -5.16 -0.92
CA GLY A 410 -8.09 -5.81 0.25
C GLY A 410 -8.07 -4.90 1.46
N ARG A 411 -9.16 -4.79 2.23
CA ARG A 411 -9.16 -4.01 3.48
C ARG A 411 -8.05 -4.44 4.44
N GLU A 412 -7.87 -5.75 4.63
CA GLU A 412 -6.78 -6.28 5.46
C GLU A 412 -5.41 -6.02 4.84
N ASP A 413 -5.25 -6.23 3.53
CA ASP A 413 -4.01 -5.94 2.81
C ASP A 413 -3.63 -4.45 2.91
N ALA A 414 -4.59 -3.54 2.73
CA ALA A 414 -4.39 -2.10 2.85
C ALA A 414 -4.05 -1.69 4.28
N ARG A 415 -4.74 -2.25 5.28
CA ARG A 415 -4.42 -2.00 6.71
C ARG A 415 -2.99 -2.41 7.02
N HIS A 416 -2.61 -3.64 6.67
CA HIS A 416 -1.26 -4.15 6.92
C HIS A 416 -0.18 -3.35 6.17
N LEU A 417 -0.42 -2.99 4.91
CA LEU A 417 0.52 -2.18 4.13
C LEU A 417 0.65 -0.76 4.71
N ALA A 418 -0.43 -0.17 5.21
CA ALA A 418 -0.42 1.12 5.88
C ALA A 418 0.33 1.07 7.22
N GLU A 419 0.10 0.05 8.05
CA GLU A 419 0.84 -0.17 9.30
C GLU A 419 2.34 -0.31 9.04
N ALA A 420 2.73 -1.13 8.06
CA ALA A 420 4.12 -1.31 7.69
C ALA A 420 4.75 -0.02 7.14
N TYR A 421 4.03 0.73 6.30
CA TYR A 421 4.52 2.01 5.77
C TYR A 421 4.73 3.04 6.88
N ARG A 422 3.79 3.14 7.83
CA ARG A 422 3.94 4.02 9.01
C ARG A 422 5.17 3.64 9.81
N TRP A 423 5.35 2.34 10.08
CA TRP A 423 6.52 1.84 10.80
C TRP A 423 7.83 2.21 10.09
N LEU A 424 7.93 1.89 8.79
CA LEU A 424 9.12 2.19 7.98
C LEU A 424 9.43 3.69 7.93
N ARG A 425 8.40 4.54 7.81
CA ARG A 425 8.55 5.99 7.77
C ARG A 425 8.99 6.54 9.12
N THR A 426 8.42 6.06 10.23
CA THR A 426 8.87 6.41 11.58
C THR A 426 10.34 6.05 11.79
N VAL A 427 10.74 4.84 11.38
CA VAL A 427 12.15 4.41 11.48
C VAL A 427 13.06 5.32 10.65
N GLU A 428 12.69 5.64 9.41
CA GLU A 428 13.45 6.58 8.58
C GLU A 428 13.56 7.96 9.26
N HIS A 429 12.48 8.48 9.82
CA HIS A 429 12.48 9.75 10.56
C HIS A 429 13.44 9.72 11.73
N ARG A 430 13.44 8.65 12.55
CA ARG A 430 14.34 8.52 13.70
C ARG A 430 15.81 8.38 13.30
N LEU A 431 16.10 7.68 12.20
CA LEU A 431 17.45 7.59 11.66
C LEU A 431 18.00 8.96 11.27
N GLN A 432 17.17 9.77 10.60
CA GLN A 432 17.55 11.10 10.13
C GLN A 432 17.67 12.12 11.26
N LEU A 433 16.71 12.11 12.20
CA LEU A 433 16.60 13.10 13.27
C LEU A 433 17.83 13.14 14.18
N HIS A 434 18.54 12.02 14.33
CA HIS A 434 19.68 11.94 15.24
C HIS A 434 20.78 12.97 14.99
N ARG A 435 21.15 13.17 13.72
CA ARG A 435 22.18 14.17 13.33
C ARG A 435 21.69 15.15 12.28
N LEU A 436 20.38 15.14 11.99
CA LEU A 436 19.78 15.81 10.83
C LEU A 436 20.57 15.52 9.54
N ARG A 437 20.81 14.23 9.28
CA ARG A 437 21.52 13.76 8.08
C ARG A 437 20.66 12.82 7.28
N ARG A 438 20.78 12.90 5.95
CA ARG A 438 20.15 11.96 5.03
C ARG A 438 20.76 10.58 5.23
N THR A 439 19.94 9.64 5.67
CA THR A 439 20.26 8.21 5.70
C THR A 439 18.98 7.40 5.55
N HIS A 440 19.11 6.26 4.86
CA HIS A 440 18.08 5.23 4.75
C HIS A 440 18.62 3.88 5.25
N LEU A 441 19.83 3.89 5.82
CA LEU A 441 20.51 2.69 6.29
C LEU A 441 20.36 2.59 7.80
N LEU A 442 19.86 1.45 8.24
CA LEU A 442 19.93 1.07 9.64
C LEU A 442 21.38 0.90 10.08
N PRO A 443 21.68 1.06 11.38
CA PRO A 443 22.96 0.68 11.97
C PRO A 443 23.38 -0.75 11.58
N ALA A 444 24.68 -1.02 11.65
CA ALA A 444 25.20 -2.36 11.37
C ALA A 444 24.76 -3.34 12.46
N ALA A 445 24.72 -4.64 12.16
CA ALA A 445 24.20 -5.64 13.11
C ALA A 445 25.06 -5.75 14.39
N ASP A 446 26.34 -5.41 14.28
CA ASP A 446 27.32 -5.32 15.37
C ASP A 446 27.26 -3.97 16.13
N ASP A 447 26.53 -2.97 15.62
CA ASP A 447 26.26 -1.70 16.30
C ASP A 447 24.97 -1.79 17.13
N GLU A 448 25.02 -2.60 18.20
CA GLU A 448 23.87 -2.82 19.09
C GLU A 448 23.37 -1.53 19.73
N GLN A 449 24.27 -0.61 20.10
CA GLN A 449 23.91 0.70 20.65
C GLN A 449 23.16 1.56 19.63
N GLY A 450 23.61 1.60 18.38
CA GLY A 450 22.90 2.26 17.29
C GLY A 450 21.51 1.70 17.09
N ILE A 451 21.35 0.37 17.07
CA ILE A 451 20.04 -0.29 16.94
C ILE A 451 19.15 0.05 18.14
N ARG A 452 19.68 -0.04 19.36
CA ARG A 452 18.97 0.28 20.61
C ARG A 452 18.45 1.70 20.58
N ARG A 453 19.27 2.68 20.17
CA ARG A 453 18.88 4.08 20.06
C ARG A 453 17.73 4.28 19.09
N VAL A 454 17.80 3.70 17.88
CA VAL A 454 16.72 3.81 16.89
C VAL A 454 15.44 3.12 17.38
N ALA A 455 15.56 1.94 17.99
CA ALA A 455 14.44 1.23 18.58
C ALA A 455 13.76 2.07 19.68
N ARG A 456 14.54 2.65 20.60
CA ARG A 456 13.97 3.48 21.67
C ARG A 456 13.34 4.77 21.13
N ALA A 457 13.96 5.40 20.12
CA ALA A 457 13.41 6.55 19.42
C ALA A 457 12.10 6.22 18.68
N ALA A 458 11.92 4.97 18.24
CA ALA A 458 10.70 4.47 17.62
C ALA A 458 9.63 3.99 18.64
N GLY A 459 9.88 4.14 19.95
CA GLY A 459 8.92 3.82 21.01
C GLY A 459 9.13 2.47 21.71
N TYR A 460 10.10 1.66 21.28
CA TYR A 460 10.40 0.39 21.96
C TYR A 460 11.09 0.64 23.31
N ARG A 461 10.73 -0.12 24.34
CA ARG A 461 11.30 0.05 25.70
C ARG A 461 11.89 -1.25 26.24
N LYS A 462 11.05 -2.25 26.50
CA LYS A 462 11.47 -3.58 26.95
C LYS A 462 11.98 -4.40 25.77
N ASP A 463 13.12 -5.06 25.95
CA ASP A 463 13.79 -5.87 24.92
C ASP A 463 13.86 -5.15 23.57
N ALA A 464 14.15 -3.84 23.61
CA ALA A 464 13.93 -2.92 22.49
C ALA A 464 14.60 -3.40 21.19
N VAL A 465 15.86 -3.84 21.27
CA VAL A 465 16.63 -4.36 20.13
C VAL A 465 15.99 -5.61 19.54
N ALA A 466 15.64 -6.59 20.39
CA ALA A 466 15.09 -7.87 19.95
C ALA A 466 13.68 -7.70 19.33
N THR A 467 12.83 -6.90 19.97
CA THR A 467 11.48 -6.61 19.48
C THR A 467 11.51 -5.82 18.17
N PHE A 468 12.32 -4.75 18.10
CA PHE A 468 12.51 -3.97 16.88
C PHE A 468 12.99 -4.83 15.72
N THR A 469 13.99 -5.69 15.96
CA THR A 469 14.56 -6.56 14.92
C THR A 469 13.54 -7.58 14.40
N ARG A 470 12.73 -8.15 15.29
CA ARG A 470 11.66 -9.09 14.92
C ARG A 470 10.56 -8.40 14.11
N GLU A 471 10.09 -7.24 14.54
CA GLU A 471 9.05 -6.49 13.84
C GLU A 471 9.53 -5.98 12.48
N ARG A 472 10.77 -5.51 12.37
CA ARG A 472 11.40 -5.17 11.09
C ARG A 472 11.31 -6.32 10.09
N ALA A 473 11.70 -7.52 10.50
CA ALA A 473 11.65 -8.71 9.65
C ALA A 473 10.20 -9.13 9.32
N GLY A 474 9.25 -8.87 10.22
CA GLY A 474 7.82 -9.06 9.98
C GLY A 474 7.30 -8.12 8.90
N TYR A 475 7.42 -6.80 9.12
CA TYR A 475 6.93 -5.78 8.20
C TYR A 475 7.59 -5.87 6.82
N GLY A 476 8.90 -6.10 6.73
CA GLY A 476 9.59 -6.25 5.44
C GLY A 476 9.06 -7.43 4.60
N ARG A 477 8.83 -8.59 5.23
CA ARG A 477 8.22 -9.75 4.55
C ARG A 477 6.78 -9.47 4.12
N GLU A 478 6.01 -8.79 4.96
CA GLU A 478 4.63 -8.45 4.67
C GLU A 478 4.51 -7.45 3.52
N VAL A 479 5.27 -6.36 3.54
CA VAL A 479 5.33 -5.39 2.43
C VAL A 479 5.74 -6.10 1.15
N ARG A 480 6.76 -6.96 1.20
CA ARG A 480 7.20 -7.67 -0.01
C ARG A 480 6.10 -8.56 -0.58
N ARG A 481 5.45 -9.37 0.26
CA ARG A 481 4.33 -10.24 -0.14
C ARG A 481 3.18 -9.44 -0.75
N LEU A 482 2.81 -8.32 -0.13
CA LEU A 482 1.71 -7.46 -0.58
C LEU A 482 2.07 -6.68 -1.84
N HIS A 483 3.29 -6.17 -1.93
CA HIS A 483 3.83 -5.55 -3.13
C HIS A 483 3.77 -6.56 -4.29
N GLU A 484 4.27 -7.78 -4.10
CA GLU A 484 4.25 -8.78 -5.15
C GLU A 484 2.81 -9.11 -5.61
N LYS A 485 1.91 -9.32 -4.64
CA LYS A 485 0.50 -9.60 -4.87
C LYS A 485 -0.20 -8.49 -5.65
N LEU A 486 0.03 -7.22 -5.29
CA LEU A 486 -0.69 -6.08 -5.87
C LEU A 486 -0.02 -5.60 -7.16
N PHE A 487 1.30 -5.54 -7.21
CA PHE A 487 2.08 -4.89 -8.27
C PHE A 487 2.30 -5.79 -9.49
N TYR A 488 2.36 -7.11 -9.32
CA TYR A 488 2.51 -8.09 -10.42
C TYR A 488 1.21 -8.82 -10.75
N ARG A 489 0.07 -8.29 -10.30
CA ARG A 489 -1.24 -8.90 -10.52
C ARG A 489 -1.56 -8.98 -12.03
N PRO A 490 -1.84 -10.17 -12.60
CA PRO A 490 -2.06 -10.33 -14.05
C PRO A 490 -3.19 -9.44 -14.61
N LEU A 491 -4.26 -9.27 -13.84
CA LEU A 491 -5.43 -8.47 -14.19
C LEU A 491 -5.12 -6.98 -14.43
N LEU A 492 -4.06 -6.43 -13.84
CA LEU A 492 -3.73 -5.02 -14.03
C LEU A 492 -3.39 -4.70 -15.49
N SER A 493 -2.67 -5.60 -16.16
CA SER A 493 -2.34 -5.44 -17.57
C SER A 493 -3.57 -5.43 -18.47
N ALA A 494 -4.58 -6.25 -18.15
CA ALA A 494 -5.84 -6.30 -18.88
C ALA A 494 -6.65 -5.01 -18.67
N VAL A 495 -6.77 -4.54 -17.42
CA VAL A 495 -7.53 -3.32 -17.08
C VAL A 495 -6.86 -2.07 -17.67
N ALA A 496 -5.53 -2.00 -17.70
CA ALA A 496 -4.79 -0.88 -18.27
C ALA A 496 -5.02 -0.71 -19.79
N ARG A 497 -5.26 -1.80 -20.52
CA ARG A 497 -5.47 -1.79 -21.98
C ARG A 497 -6.85 -1.33 -22.42
N LEU A 498 -7.80 -1.20 -21.49
CA LEU A 498 -9.16 -0.80 -21.82
C LEU A 498 -9.26 0.72 -22.05
N PRO A 499 -9.80 1.17 -23.19
CA PRO A 499 -10.12 2.58 -23.45
C PRO A 499 -10.87 3.26 -22.29
N ALA A 500 -10.52 4.53 -21.99
CA ALA A 500 -11.08 5.30 -20.88
C ALA A 500 -12.53 5.77 -21.09
N ASP A 501 -12.98 5.84 -22.35
CA ASP A 501 -14.35 6.16 -22.77
C ASP A 501 -15.37 5.06 -22.43
N GLN A 502 -14.91 3.90 -21.93
CA GLN A 502 -15.75 2.76 -21.60
C GLN A 502 -16.46 2.86 -20.24
N ALA A 503 -16.07 3.80 -19.36
CA ALA A 503 -16.60 3.87 -17.98
C ALA A 503 -17.88 4.72 -17.82
N SER A 504 -18.31 5.43 -18.86
CA SER A 504 -19.61 6.12 -18.90
C SER A 504 -20.18 6.04 -20.31
N LEU A 505 -20.36 4.81 -20.80
CA LEU A 505 -21.08 4.61 -22.05
C LEU A 505 -22.56 4.88 -21.81
N THR A 506 -23.18 5.63 -22.72
CA THR A 506 -24.64 5.68 -22.78
C THR A 506 -25.17 4.26 -23.02
N PRO A 507 -26.40 3.93 -22.59
CA PRO A 507 -26.97 2.60 -22.83
C PRO A 507 -26.93 2.16 -24.30
N ALA A 508 -27.05 3.12 -25.23
CA ALA A 508 -26.93 2.88 -26.67
C ALA A 508 -25.50 2.50 -27.09
N ALA A 509 -24.49 3.24 -26.62
CA ALA A 509 -23.08 2.95 -26.94
C ALA A 509 -22.60 1.64 -26.29
N ALA A 510 -23.10 1.32 -25.09
CA ALA A 510 -22.81 0.05 -24.43
C ALA A 510 -23.41 -1.14 -25.21
N LYS A 511 -24.61 -0.96 -25.78
CA LYS A 511 -25.27 -1.95 -26.64
C LYS A 511 -24.46 -2.22 -27.91
N GLU A 512 -24.11 -1.18 -28.68
CA GLU A 512 -23.29 -1.32 -29.90
C GLU A 512 -21.95 -2.03 -29.61
N ARG A 513 -21.37 -1.77 -28.43
CA ARG A 513 -20.11 -2.39 -28.05
C ARG A 513 -20.24 -3.87 -27.73
N LEU A 514 -21.33 -4.28 -27.08
CA LEU A 514 -21.62 -5.70 -26.84
C LEU A 514 -21.90 -6.42 -28.17
N GLU A 515 -22.59 -5.77 -29.12
CA GLU A 515 -22.76 -6.30 -30.48
C GLU A 515 -21.40 -6.49 -31.17
N ALA A 516 -20.49 -5.51 -31.06
CA ALA A 516 -19.14 -5.61 -31.62
C ALA A 516 -18.27 -6.68 -30.93
N LEU A 517 -18.53 -7.00 -29.67
CA LEU A 517 -17.89 -8.09 -28.92
C LEU A 517 -18.51 -9.46 -29.20
N GLY A 518 -19.56 -9.55 -30.03
CA GLY A 518 -20.18 -10.82 -30.40
C GLY A 518 -21.31 -11.31 -29.47
N PHE A 519 -21.83 -10.46 -28.58
CA PHE A 519 -23.04 -10.79 -27.82
C PHE A 519 -24.27 -10.77 -28.74
N ALA A 520 -25.01 -11.88 -28.75
CA ALA A 520 -26.22 -12.06 -29.54
C ALA A 520 -27.41 -11.29 -28.94
N SER A 521 -27.48 -11.13 -27.62
CA SER A 521 -28.53 -10.38 -26.92
C SER A 521 -27.99 -9.24 -26.04
N PRO A 522 -27.44 -8.17 -26.65
CA PRO A 522 -26.85 -7.02 -25.95
C PRO A 522 -27.74 -6.41 -24.86
N ALA A 523 -29.05 -6.31 -25.11
CA ALA A 523 -30.00 -5.74 -24.15
C ALA A 523 -30.11 -6.59 -22.86
N ILE A 524 -30.08 -7.92 -23.00
CA ILE A 524 -30.12 -8.85 -21.86
C ILE A 524 -28.76 -8.85 -21.14
N ALA A 525 -27.67 -8.86 -21.90
CA ALA A 525 -26.33 -8.73 -21.37
C ALA A 525 -26.18 -7.46 -20.51
N LEU A 526 -26.69 -6.31 -20.99
CA LEU A 526 -26.71 -5.07 -20.21
C LEU A 526 -27.50 -5.21 -18.90
N GLN A 527 -28.66 -5.88 -18.90
CA GLN A 527 -29.41 -6.12 -17.66
C GLN A 527 -28.60 -6.96 -16.66
N HIS A 528 -27.84 -7.95 -17.12
CA HIS A 528 -26.96 -8.75 -16.26
C HIS A 528 -25.79 -7.94 -15.71
N LEU A 529 -25.17 -7.11 -16.54
CA LEU A 529 -24.11 -6.19 -16.12
C LEU A 529 -24.63 -5.18 -15.08
N SER A 530 -25.79 -4.57 -15.32
CA SER A 530 -26.41 -3.65 -14.36
C SER A 530 -26.68 -4.37 -13.03
N ALA A 531 -27.28 -5.56 -13.05
CA ALA A 531 -27.55 -6.31 -11.81
C ALA A 531 -26.27 -6.64 -11.00
N LEU A 532 -25.13 -6.82 -11.66
CA LEU A 532 -23.84 -7.10 -11.01
C LEU A 532 -23.14 -5.84 -10.47
N THR A 533 -23.41 -4.69 -11.07
CA THR A 533 -22.67 -3.44 -10.85
C THR A 533 -23.49 -2.35 -10.17
N GLU A 534 -24.79 -2.54 -10.00
CA GLU A 534 -25.67 -1.56 -9.38
C GLU A 534 -25.42 -1.44 -7.87
N GLY A 535 -25.51 -0.20 -7.38
CA GLY A 535 -25.35 0.15 -5.97
C GLY A 535 -23.91 0.42 -5.53
N VAL A 536 -23.77 0.80 -4.25
CA VAL A 536 -22.50 1.22 -3.64
C VAL A 536 -21.83 0.11 -2.82
N SER A 537 -22.23 -1.14 -3.06
CA SER A 537 -21.68 -2.28 -2.32
C SER A 537 -20.26 -2.60 -2.78
N ARG A 538 -19.43 -3.15 -1.88
CA ARG A 538 -18.09 -3.62 -2.23
C ARG A 538 -18.10 -4.68 -3.33
N ARG A 539 -19.13 -5.53 -3.35
CA ARG A 539 -19.34 -6.51 -4.42
C ARG A 539 -19.49 -5.80 -5.76
N ALA A 540 -20.35 -4.78 -5.84
CA ALA A 540 -20.57 -3.99 -7.05
C ALA A 540 -19.28 -3.30 -7.52
N ALA A 541 -18.52 -2.68 -6.62
CA ALA A 541 -17.25 -2.02 -6.96
C ALA A 541 -16.20 -3.00 -7.54
N ILE A 542 -16.06 -4.19 -6.94
CA ILE A 542 -15.18 -5.24 -7.45
C ILE A 542 -15.66 -5.70 -8.83
N GLN A 543 -16.95 -5.92 -9.01
CA GLN A 543 -17.52 -6.34 -10.30
C GLN A 543 -17.33 -5.28 -11.39
N GLN A 544 -17.54 -3.99 -11.08
CA GLN A 544 -17.28 -2.87 -12.00
C GLN A 544 -15.82 -2.84 -12.47
N THR A 545 -14.88 -3.23 -11.61
CA THR A 545 -13.46 -3.29 -11.95
C THR A 545 -13.12 -4.50 -12.82
N LEU A 546 -13.75 -5.65 -12.56
CA LEU A 546 -13.42 -6.92 -13.21
C LEU A 546 -14.13 -7.13 -14.54
N LEU A 547 -15.42 -6.79 -14.61
CA LEU A 547 -16.28 -7.06 -15.76
C LEU A 547 -15.73 -6.54 -17.08
N PRO A 548 -15.10 -5.34 -17.16
CA PRO A 548 -14.52 -4.89 -18.42
C PRO A 548 -13.46 -5.84 -19.00
N ALA A 549 -12.63 -6.46 -18.16
CA ALA A 549 -11.68 -7.49 -18.61
C ALA A 549 -12.40 -8.82 -18.94
N MET A 550 -13.36 -9.22 -18.10
CA MET A 550 -14.12 -10.46 -18.29
C MET A 550 -14.98 -10.45 -19.56
N LEU A 551 -15.51 -9.31 -19.98
CA LEU A 551 -16.27 -9.17 -21.21
C LEU A 551 -15.45 -9.56 -22.44
N GLY A 552 -14.15 -9.23 -22.47
CA GLY A 552 -13.24 -9.71 -23.51
C GLY A 552 -13.09 -11.24 -23.48
N TRP A 553 -12.93 -11.82 -22.30
CA TRP A 553 -12.80 -13.28 -22.17
C TRP A 553 -14.07 -14.05 -22.50
N PHE A 554 -15.25 -13.49 -22.19
CA PHE A 554 -16.52 -14.05 -22.63
C PHE A 554 -16.65 -13.98 -24.15
N ALA A 555 -16.25 -12.86 -24.75
CA ALA A 555 -16.30 -12.63 -26.20
C ALA A 555 -15.39 -13.59 -26.99
N ASP A 556 -14.24 -13.95 -26.41
CA ASP A 556 -13.29 -14.90 -27.02
C ASP A 556 -13.76 -16.37 -26.92
N ALA A 557 -14.85 -16.65 -26.20
CA ALA A 557 -15.39 -17.99 -25.97
C ALA A 557 -16.62 -18.30 -26.84
N ALA A 558 -17.16 -19.51 -26.72
CA ALA A 558 -18.18 -20.02 -27.64
C ALA A 558 -19.56 -19.35 -27.52
N ASP A 559 -20.00 -19.04 -26.29
CA ASP A 559 -21.31 -18.42 -26.01
C ASP A 559 -21.16 -17.32 -24.92
N PRO A 560 -20.90 -16.06 -25.32
CA PRO A 560 -20.68 -14.95 -24.40
C PRO A 560 -21.93 -14.63 -23.55
N ASP A 561 -23.13 -14.70 -24.15
CA ASP A 561 -24.40 -14.40 -23.45
C ASP A 561 -24.68 -15.42 -22.34
N ALA A 562 -24.54 -16.72 -22.63
CA ALA A 562 -24.72 -17.77 -21.64
C ALA A 562 -23.66 -17.69 -20.53
N GLY A 563 -22.40 -17.41 -20.90
CA GLY A 563 -21.31 -17.25 -19.94
C GLY A 563 -21.55 -16.11 -18.96
N LEU A 564 -22.01 -14.95 -19.44
CA LEU A 564 -22.32 -13.80 -18.59
C LEU A 564 -23.52 -14.08 -17.66
N LEU A 565 -24.57 -14.74 -18.15
CA LEU A 565 -25.70 -15.16 -17.33
C LEU A 565 -25.26 -16.13 -16.22
N ALA A 566 -24.49 -17.16 -16.57
CA ALA A 566 -23.99 -18.13 -15.60
C ALA A 566 -23.07 -17.46 -14.56
N PHE A 567 -22.21 -16.54 -15.00
CA PHE A 567 -21.37 -15.75 -14.10
C PHE A 567 -22.19 -14.93 -13.12
N ARG A 568 -23.27 -14.30 -13.59
CA ARG A 568 -24.21 -13.59 -12.72
C ARG A 568 -24.83 -14.53 -11.69
N GLN A 569 -25.35 -15.69 -12.11
CA GLN A 569 -25.99 -16.65 -11.22
C GLN A 569 -25.03 -17.17 -10.14
N VAL A 570 -23.79 -17.51 -10.53
CA VAL A 570 -22.73 -17.92 -9.59
C VAL A 570 -22.38 -16.77 -8.64
N SER A 571 -22.25 -15.55 -9.14
CA SER A 571 -21.99 -14.36 -8.32
C SER A 571 -23.12 -14.10 -7.33
N ASP A 572 -24.38 -14.26 -7.74
CA ASP A 572 -25.56 -14.07 -6.91
C ASP A 572 -25.64 -15.13 -5.80
N ALA A 573 -25.36 -16.39 -6.13
CA ALA A 573 -25.34 -17.49 -5.17
C ALA A 573 -24.23 -17.34 -4.12
N LEU A 574 -23.05 -16.85 -4.52
CA LEU A 574 -21.93 -16.59 -3.60
C LEU A 574 -22.07 -15.25 -2.86
N GLY A 575 -22.90 -14.33 -3.35
CA GLY A 575 -23.17 -13.05 -2.70
C GLY A 575 -21.92 -12.27 -2.34
N SER A 576 -21.84 -11.78 -1.10
CA SER A 576 -20.73 -10.99 -0.57
C SER A 576 -19.64 -11.85 0.09
N THR A 577 -19.53 -13.13 -0.26
CA THR A 577 -18.64 -14.05 0.42
C THR A 577 -17.17 -13.61 0.27
N PRO A 578 -16.43 -13.34 1.38
CA PRO A 578 -15.13 -12.67 1.31
C PRO A 578 -14.07 -13.39 0.47
N TRP A 579 -14.02 -14.72 0.53
CA TRP A 579 -13.03 -15.49 -0.23
C TRP A 579 -13.27 -15.41 -1.74
N TYR A 580 -14.53 -15.36 -2.19
CA TYR A 580 -14.88 -15.33 -3.61
C TYR A 580 -14.51 -13.98 -4.22
N LEU A 581 -14.88 -12.90 -3.55
CA LEU A 581 -14.51 -11.54 -3.97
C LEU A 581 -12.98 -11.34 -3.97
N ARG A 582 -12.27 -11.96 -3.02
CA ARG A 582 -10.80 -11.98 -3.02
C ARG A 582 -10.23 -12.80 -4.17
N LEU A 583 -10.78 -13.98 -4.45
CA LEU A 583 -10.33 -14.85 -5.53
C LEU A 583 -10.44 -14.13 -6.88
N LEU A 584 -11.63 -13.61 -7.21
CA LEU A 584 -11.86 -12.91 -8.48
C LEU A 584 -10.99 -11.67 -8.64
N ARG A 585 -10.77 -10.95 -7.53
CA ARG A 585 -9.89 -9.80 -7.54
C ARG A 585 -8.45 -10.28 -7.67
N ASP A 586 -7.91 -10.90 -6.65
CA ASP A 586 -6.48 -11.12 -6.49
C ASP A 586 -5.90 -12.13 -7.50
N GLU A 587 -6.69 -13.07 -8.01
CA GLU A 587 -6.25 -14.14 -8.92
C GLU A 587 -6.88 -13.99 -10.32
N GLY A 588 -6.20 -13.25 -11.18
CA GLY A 588 -6.68 -12.97 -12.54
C GLY A 588 -6.88 -14.20 -13.42
N SER A 589 -6.03 -15.22 -13.25
CA SER A 589 -6.17 -16.51 -13.92
C SER A 589 -7.45 -17.23 -13.53
N ALA A 590 -7.86 -17.19 -12.25
CA ALA A 590 -9.08 -17.82 -11.79
C ALA A 590 -10.33 -17.15 -12.39
N ALA A 591 -10.34 -15.81 -12.44
CA ALA A 591 -11.44 -15.07 -13.08
C ALA A 591 -11.49 -15.32 -14.60
N GLN A 592 -10.34 -15.42 -15.27
CA GLN A 592 -10.25 -15.74 -16.70
C GLN A 592 -10.74 -17.15 -16.98
N ARG A 593 -10.26 -18.15 -16.23
CA ARG A 593 -10.72 -19.54 -16.32
C ARG A 593 -12.21 -19.62 -16.10
N LEU A 594 -12.73 -18.95 -15.07
CA LEU A 594 -14.16 -18.92 -14.79
C LEU A 594 -14.94 -18.36 -15.99
N ALA A 595 -14.51 -17.23 -16.57
CA ALA A 595 -15.17 -16.65 -17.74
C ALA A 595 -15.16 -17.62 -18.94
N GLN A 596 -14.00 -18.18 -19.26
CA GLN A 596 -13.81 -19.11 -20.36
C GLN A 596 -14.66 -20.38 -20.19
N LEU A 597 -14.62 -20.99 -18.99
CA LEU A 597 -15.37 -22.22 -18.68
C LEU A 597 -16.88 -22.00 -18.77
N LEU A 598 -17.39 -20.90 -18.20
CA LEU A 598 -18.81 -20.59 -18.19
C LEU A 598 -19.34 -20.30 -19.61
N ALA A 599 -18.57 -19.59 -20.43
CA ALA A 599 -18.96 -19.32 -21.82
C ALA A 599 -18.70 -20.48 -22.80
N SER A 600 -17.96 -21.52 -22.38
CA SER A 600 -17.62 -22.65 -23.27
C SER A 600 -18.42 -23.92 -22.96
N SER A 601 -18.97 -24.07 -21.75
CA SER A 601 -19.66 -25.30 -21.35
C SER A 601 -20.89 -25.06 -20.48
N ARG A 602 -22.05 -25.46 -21.03
CA ARG A 602 -23.32 -25.49 -20.31
C ARG A 602 -23.29 -26.48 -19.14
N LEU A 603 -22.63 -27.63 -19.31
CA LEU A 603 -22.50 -28.62 -18.23
C LEU A 603 -21.77 -28.02 -17.02
N ILE A 604 -20.65 -27.33 -17.26
CA ILE A 604 -19.87 -26.69 -16.18
C ILE A 604 -20.68 -25.57 -15.52
N SER A 605 -21.37 -24.76 -16.32
CA SER A 605 -22.26 -23.71 -15.81
C SER A 605 -23.36 -24.28 -14.91
N ASP A 606 -24.07 -25.32 -15.35
CA ASP A 606 -25.13 -25.96 -14.57
C ASP A 606 -24.61 -26.62 -13.29
N LEU A 607 -23.39 -27.18 -13.32
CA LEU A 607 -22.73 -27.75 -12.13
C LEU A 607 -22.32 -26.65 -11.15
N LEU A 608 -21.71 -25.57 -11.62
CA LEU A 608 -21.28 -24.44 -10.78
C LEU A 608 -22.44 -23.69 -10.15
N VAL A 609 -23.56 -23.49 -10.85
CA VAL A 609 -24.75 -22.86 -10.27
C VAL A 609 -25.30 -23.70 -9.09
N ARG A 610 -25.17 -25.03 -9.16
CA ARG A 610 -25.60 -25.95 -8.09
C ARG A 610 -24.56 -26.14 -6.99
N ALA A 611 -23.30 -25.87 -7.27
CA ALA A 611 -22.16 -26.03 -6.35
C ALA A 611 -21.20 -24.82 -6.47
N PRO A 612 -21.64 -23.61 -6.11
CA PRO A 612 -20.90 -22.39 -6.40
C PRO A 612 -19.58 -22.28 -5.61
N ASP A 613 -19.46 -22.94 -4.47
CA ASP A 613 -18.20 -22.99 -3.70
C ASP A 613 -17.05 -23.67 -4.48
N ALA A 614 -17.36 -24.51 -5.47
CA ALA A 614 -16.35 -25.19 -6.28
C ALA A 614 -15.57 -24.25 -7.22
N VAL A 615 -15.97 -22.97 -7.35
CA VAL A 615 -15.14 -21.94 -8.01
C VAL A 615 -13.73 -21.87 -7.41
N ARG A 616 -13.54 -22.25 -6.14
CA ARG A 616 -12.22 -22.33 -5.48
C ARG A 616 -11.22 -23.24 -6.19
N LEU A 617 -11.70 -24.25 -6.92
CA LEU A 617 -10.84 -25.16 -7.68
C LEU A 617 -10.09 -24.44 -8.80
N LEU A 618 -10.62 -23.30 -9.28
CA LEU A 618 -10.05 -22.56 -10.40
C LEU A 618 -8.82 -21.72 -10.02
N ALA A 619 -8.48 -21.66 -8.73
CA ALA A 619 -7.34 -20.91 -8.20
C ALA A 619 -5.98 -21.46 -8.67
N ASP A 620 -5.86 -22.79 -8.80
CA ASP A 620 -4.59 -23.46 -9.11
C ASP A 620 -4.79 -24.75 -9.90
N ASP A 621 -3.84 -25.09 -10.76
CA ASP A 621 -3.84 -26.30 -11.59
C ASP A 621 -3.81 -27.58 -10.76
N ALA A 622 -3.07 -27.57 -9.65
CA ALA A 622 -3.01 -28.73 -8.76
C ALA A 622 -4.39 -29.05 -8.15
N ALA A 623 -5.23 -28.03 -7.93
CA ALA A 623 -6.59 -28.21 -7.43
C ALA A 623 -7.56 -28.74 -8.51
N LEU A 624 -7.18 -28.73 -9.78
CA LEU A 624 -7.98 -29.28 -10.89
C LEU A 624 -7.58 -30.70 -11.27
N GLN A 625 -6.43 -31.19 -10.82
CA GLN A 625 -5.99 -32.54 -11.13
C GLN A 625 -6.98 -33.60 -10.61
N PRO A 626 -7.38 -34.58 -11.45
CA PRO A 626 -8.22 -35.70 -11.02
C PRO A 626 -7.60 -36.44 -9.83
N ARG A 627 -8.45 -36.87 -8.91
CA ARG A 627 -8.01 -37.62 -7.73
C ARG A 627 -7.95 -39.10 -8.04
N ASP A 628 -7.06 -39.80 -7.35
CA ASP A 628 -6.96 -41.25 -7.47
C ASP A 628 -8.21 -41.95 -6.91
N ARG A 629 -8.53 -43.10 -7.50
CA ARG A 629 -9.68 -43.92 -7.12
C ARG A 629 -9.78 -44.22 -5.63
N ALA A 630 -8.68 -44.62 -5.01
CA ALA A 630 -8.67 -45.04 -3.61
C ALA A 630 -9.00 -43.87 -2.67
N ALA A 631 -8.45 -42.69 -2.95
CA ALA A 631 -8.77 -41.47 -2.23
C ALA A 631 -10.23 -41.04 -2.41
N LEU A 632 -10.78 -41.17 -3.63
CA LEU A 632 -12.19 -40.89 -3.91
C LEU A 632 -13.11 -41.84 -3.14
N GLU A 633 -12.90 -43.15 -3.27
CA GLU A 633 -13.68 -44.18 -2.57
C GLU A 633 -13.66 -43.96 -1.06
N SER A 634 -12.47 -43.74 -0.49
CA SER A 634 -12.30 -43.46 0.94
C SER A 634 -13.06 -42.21 1.37
N ALA A 635 -12.96 -41.11 0.63
CA ALA A 635 -13.64 -39.85 0.95
C ALA A 635 -15.17 -39.95 0.85
N PHE A 636 -15.68 -40.62 -0.19
CA PHE A 636 -17.12 -40.81 -0.41
C PHE A 636 -17.71 -41.70 0.67
N VAL A 637 -17.11 -42.87 0.93
CA VAL A 637 -17.55 -43.82 1.96
C VAL A 637 -17.51 -43.19 3.34
N ALA A 638 -16.44 -42.48 3.70
CA ALA A 638 -16.35 -41.79 4.99
C ALA A 638 -17.44 -40.73 5.16
N THR A 639 -17.82 -40.04 4.08
CA THR A 639 -18.84 -38.98 4.12
C THR A 639 -20.25 -39.56 4.27
N VAL A 640 -20.59 -40.61 3.54
CA VAL A 640 -21.93 -41.24 3.67
C VAL A 640 -22.09 -41.98 5.01
N ARG A 641 -21.02 -42.55 5.57
CA ARG A 641 -21.04 -43.20 6.89
C ARG A 641 -21.36 -42.24 8.04
N ARG A 642 -20.98 -40.97 7.90
CA ARG A 642 -21.27 -39.93 8.89
C ARG A 642 -22.73 -39.43 8.88
N ARG A 643 -23.56 -39.92 7.95
CA ARG A 643 -24.99 -39.58 7.89
C ARG A 643 -25.79 -40.61 8.66
N ASP A 644 -26.76 -40.12 9.42
CA ASP A 644 -27.63 -40.92 10.28
C ASP A 644 -28.71 -41.68 9.47
N ASP A 645 -29.17 -41.07 8.37
CA ASP A 645 -30.17 -41.62 7.46
C ASP A 645 -29.62 -41.85 6.04
N TRP A 646 -30.28 -42.73 5.28
CA TRP A 646 -29.85 -43.13 3.94
C TRP A 646 -30.17 -42.06 2.90
N GLU A 647 -31.25 -41.30 3.08
CA GLU A 647 -31.61 -40.19 2.19
C GLU A 647 -30.51 -39.11 2.20
N GLY A 648 -30.05 -38.72 3.38
CA GLY A 648 -28.95 -37.78 3.61
C GLY A 648 -27.62 -38.30 3.06
N ALA A 649 -27.35 -39.61 3.17
CA ALA A 649 -26.21 -40.25 2.54
C ALA A 649 -26.25 -40.14 1.01
N VAL A 650 -27.41 -40.38 0.39
CA VAL A 650 -27.59 -40.23 -1.07
C VAL A 650 -27.38 -38.78 -1.51
N VAL A 651 -27.93 -37.80 -0.78
CA VAL A 651 -27.73 -36.38 -1.07
C VAL A 651 -26.24 -36.01 -0.98
N ALA A 652 -25.53 -36.50 0.04
CA ALA A 652 -24.11 -36.25 0.22
C ALA A 652 -23.26 -36.86 -0.90
N ALA A 653 -23.50 -38.13 -1.28
CA ALA A 653 -22.80 -38.80 -2.38
C ALA A 653 -23.02 -38.08 -3.71
N ARG A 654 -24.26 -37.62 -3.97
CA ARG A 654 -24.57 -36.80 -5.16
C ARG A 654 -23.86 -35.45 -5.15
N GLY A 655 -23.68 -34.85 -3.98
CA GLY A 655 -22.89 -33.62 -3.79
C GLY A 655 -21.43 -33.82 -4.19
N LEU A 656 -20.78 -34.83 -3.61
CA LEU A 656 -19.39 -35.17 -3.92
C LEU A 656 -19.21 -35.53 -5.39
N ARG A 657 -20.12 -36.32 -5.97
CA ARG A 657 -20.09 -36.64 -7.41
C ARG A 657 -20.10 -35.37 -8.26
N ARG A 658 -20.97 -34.40 -7.96
CA ARG A 658 -21.04 -33.14 -8.73
C ARG A 658 -19.73 -32.37 -8.65
N GLU A 659 -19.12 -32.28 -7.47
CA GLU A 659 -17.86 -31.57 -7.27
C GLU A 659 -16.72 -32.22 -8.07
N GLU A 660 -16.61 -33.55 -8.05
CA GLU A 660 -15.56 -34.25 -8.80
C GLU A 660 -15.83 -34.27 -10.32
N LEU A 661 -17.09 -34.37 -10.76
CA LEU A 661 -17.42 -34.18 -12.19
C LEU A 661 -17.06 -32.78 -12.68
N LEU A 662 -17.32 -31.75 -11.86
CA LEU A 662 -16.95 -30.39 -12.17
C LEU A 662 -15.41 -30.23 -12.25
N ARG A 663 -14.67 -30.82 -11.30
CA ARG A 663 -13.20 -30.83 -11.32
C ARG A 663 -12.67 -31.41 -12.64
N VAL A 664 -13.14 -32.60 -13.02
CA VAL A 664 -12.71 -33.28 -14.26
C VAL A 664 -13.10 -32.44 -15.49
N ALA A 665 -14.34 -31.93 -15.55
CA ALA A 665 -14.80 -31.09 -16.66
C ALA A 665 -14.00 -29.79 -16.81
N CYS A 666 -13.62 -29.15 -15.71
CA CYS A 666 -12.78 -27.97 -15.75
C CYS A 666 -11.35 -28.29 -16.22
N ALA A 667 -10.77 -29.40 -15.75
CA ALA A 667 -9.42 -29.82 -16.15
C ALA A 667 -9.35 -30.16 -17.65
N ASP A 668 -10.35 -30.89 -18.15
CA ASP A 668 -10.52 -31.26 -19.56
C ASP A 668 -10.59 -30.01 -20.45
N LEU A 669 -11.51 -29.09 -20.16
CA LEU A 669 -11.73 -27.91 -21.01
C LEU A 669 -10.58 -26.89 -20.95
N LEU A 670 -9.81 -26.87 -19.86
CA LEU A 670 -8.59 -26.06 -19.73
C LEU A 670 -7.34 -26.75 -20.32
N GLY A 671 -7.47 -27.97 -20.85
CA GLY A 671 -6.36 -28.71 -21.46
C GLY A 671 -5.32 -29.21 -20.46
N LEU A 672 -5.71 -29.43 -19.19
CA LEU A 672 -4.83 -29.92 -18.13
C LEU A 672 -4.73 -31.44 -18.09
N VAL A 673 -5.65 -32.14 -18.74
CA VAL A 673 -5.71 -33.60 -18.86
C VAL A 673 -6.08 -33.98 -20.30
N ASP A 674 -5.64 -35.17 -20.72
CA ASP A 674 -6.02 -35.74 -22.00
C ASP A 674 -7.31 -36.58 -21.93
N GLN A 675 -7.79 -37.03 -23.09
CA GLN A 675 -9.07 -37.75 -23.20
C GLN A 675 -9.06 -39.11 -22.48
N GLU A 676 -7.91 -39.80 -22.42
CA GLU A 676 -7.77 -41.09 -21.74
C GLU A 676 -7.84 -40.91 -20.22
N GLN A 677 -7.18 -39.86 -19.72
CA GLN A 677 -7.25 -39.44 -18.33
C GLN A 677 -8.66 -39.03 -17.92
N VAL A 678 -9.40 -38.34 -18.79
CA VAL A 678 -10.82 -38.00 -18.54
C VAL A 678 -11.66 -39.26 -18.40
N GLY A 679 -11.53 -40.22 -19.32
CA GLY A 679 -12.27 -41.49 -19.26
C GLY A 679 -12.00 -42.26 -17.95
N THR A 680 -10.73 -42.32 -17.56
CA THR A 680 -10.28 -42.97 -16.33
C THR A 680 -10.85 -42.26 -15.11
N ALA A 681 -10.72 -40.94 -15.03
CA ALA A 681 -11.19 -40.14 -13.90
C ALA A 681 -12.72 -40.24 -13.72
N LEU A 682 -13.49 -40.20 -14.81
CA LEU A 682 -14.94 -40.36 -14.76
C LEU A 682 -15.34 -41.77 -14.29
N SER A 683 -14.57 -42.79 -14.70
CA SER A 683 -14.77 -44.17 -14.26
C SER A 683 -14.46 -44.33 -12.77
N ASP A 684 -13.40 -43.69 -12.27
CA ASP A 684 -13.04 -43.68 -10.86
C ASP A 684 -14.07 -42.96 -9.99
N VAL A 685 -14.59 -41.82 -10.46
CA VAL A 685 -15.70 -41.11 -9.79
C VAL A 685 -16.95 -42.00 -9.73
N ALA A 686 -17.30 -42.69 -10.83
CA ALA A 686 -18.42 -43.62 -10.85
C ALA A 686 -18.20 -44.80 -9.88
N GLY A 687 -16.98 -45.35 -9.83
CA GLY A 687 -16.58 -46.39 -8.88
C GLY A 687 -16.75 -45.93 -7.42
N ALA A 688 -16.30 -44.73 -7.09
CA ALA A 688 -16.45 -44.15 -5.75
C ALA A 688 -17.93 -43.93 -5.36
N VAL A 689 -18.76 -43.51 -6.32
CA VAL A 689 -20.20 -43.37 -6.12
C VAL A 689 -20.85 -44.73 -5.87
N LEU A 690 -20.49 -45.77 -6.63
CA LEU A 690 -20.99 -47.13 -6.44
C LEU A 690 -20.56 -47.71 -5.09
N ALA A 691 -19.32 -47.49 -4.67
CA ALA A 691 -18.84 -47.91 -3.36
C ALA A 691 -19.64 -47.26 -2.22
N ALA A 692 -19.88 -45.95 -2.31
CA ALA A 692 -20.69 -45.24 -1.33
C ALA A 692 -22.18 -45.63 -1.37
N ALA A 693 -22.74 -45.86 -2.55
CA ALA A 693 -24.11 -46.34 -2.73
C ALA A 693 -24.28 -47.74 -2.12
N LEU A 694 -23.32 -48.65 -2.35
CA LEU A 694 -23.32 -49.99 -1.77
C LEU A 694 -23.29 -49.92 -0.24
N VAL A 695 -22.38 -49.14 0.35
CA VAL A 695 -22.33 -48.96 1.81
C VAL A 695 -23.64 -48.42 2.36
N THR A 696 -24.27 -47.49 1.64
CA THR A 696 -25.56 -46.89 2.05
C THR A 696 -26.70 -47.91 1.95
N ALA A 697 -26.77 -48.67 0.88
CA ALA A 697 -27.79 -49.71 0.66
C ALA A 697 -27.67 -50.83 1.69
N VAL A 698 -26.45 -51.30 1.98
CA VAL A 698 -26.19 -52.32 3.02
C VAL A 698 -26.70 -51.83 4.37
N ARG A 699 -26.31 -50.62 4.81
CA ARG A 699 -26.76 -50.07 6.09
C ARG A 699 -28.29 -49.95 6.18
N LYS A 700 -28.94 -49.55 5.08
CA LYS A 700 -30.40 -49.45 5.02
C LYS A 700 -31.04 -50.82 5.21
N VAL A 701 -30.63 -51.81 4.43
CA VAL A 701 -31.16 -53.18 4.51
C VAL A 701 -30.89 -53.82 5.87
N GLU A 702 -29.69 -53.64 6.42
CA GLU A 702 -29.36 -54.12 7.77
C GLU A 702 -30.23 -53.48 8.84
N SER A 703 -30.50 -52.18 8.72
CA SER A 703 -31.39 -51.47 9.64
C SER A 703 -32.85 -51.94 9.54
N GLU A 704 -33.37 -52.16 8.32
CA GLU A 704 -34.73 -52.65 8.09
C GLU A 704 -34.91 -54.10 8.58
N ARG A 705 -33.88 -54.94 8.37
CA ARG A 705 -33.83 -56.33 8.85
C ARG A 705 -33.53 -56.45 10.34
N ARG A 706 -32.96 -55.42 10.98
CA ARG A 706 -32.43 -55.43 12.34
C ARG A 706 -31.35 -56.51 12.55
N GLY A 707 -30.45 -56.66 11.58
CA GLY A 707 -29.37 -57.66 11.62
C GLY A 707 -28.37 -57.45 10.47
N GLU A 708 -27.20 -58.07 10.58
CA GLU A 708 -26.14 -57.99 9.56
C GLU A 708 -26.58 -58.62 8.23
N LEU A 709 -25.98 -58.16 7.13
CA LEU A 709 -26.26 -58.70 5.81
C LEU A 709 -25.72 -60.15 5.71
N PRO A 710 -26.56 -61.16 5.44
CA PRO A 710 -26.15 -62.56 5.51
C PRO A 710 -25.38 -63.05 4.26
N VAL A 711 -24.81 -62.13 3.47
CA VAL A 711 -24.13 -62.42 2.21
C VAL A 711 -22.85 -61.60 2.05
N ARG A 712 -21.90 -62.15 1.29
CA ARG A 712 -20.84 -61.37 0.65
C ARG A 712 -21.37 -60.86 -0.68
N LEU A 713 -21.19 -59.58 -0.96
CA LEU A 713 -21.65 -58.95 -2.20
C LEU A 713 -20.49 -58.28 -2.93
N ALA A 714 -20.46 -58.39 -4.25
CA ALA A 714 -19.57 -57.65 -5.13
C ALA A 714 -20.38 -56.98 -6.26
N VAL A 715 -20.00 -55.75 -6.60
CA VAL A 715 -20.53 -55.01 -7.76
C VAL A 715 -19.45 -55.04 -8.84
N ILE A 716 -19.73 -55.72 -9.95
CA ILE A 716 -18.80 -55.88 -11.06
C ILE A 716 -19.11 -54.82 -12.11
N ALA A 717 -18.16 -53.93 -12.34
CA ALA A 717 -18.24 -52.94 -13.40
C ALA A 717 -18.21 -53.60 -14.78
N MET A 718 -19.15 -53.23 -15.64
CA MET A 718 -19.30 -53.73 -17.01
C MET A 718 -19.25 -52.58 -18.01
N GLY A 719 -19.28 -52.92 -19.30
CA GLY A 719 -19.34 -51.92 -20.38
C GLY A 719 -18.20 -50.90 -20.29
N ARG A 720 -18.53 -49.63 -20.54
CA ARG A 720 -17.55 -48.52 -20.48
C ARG A 720 -16.98 -48.31 -19.08
N LEU A 721 -17.74 -48.62 -18.03
CA LEU A 721 -17.27 -48.51 -16.65
C LEU A 721 -16.19 -49.56 -16.36
N GLY A 722 -16.38 -50.79 -16.82
CA GLY A 722 -15.39 -51.86 -16.70
C GLY A 722 -14.12 -51.60 -17.52
N GLY A 723 -14.27 -50.92 -18.68
CA GLY A 723 -13.15 -50.54 -19.53
C GLY A 723 -12.36 -49.31 -19.10
N GLY A 724 -12.85 -48.52 -18.13
CA GLY A 724 -12.20 -47.26 -17.74
C GLY A 724 -12.45 -46.11 -18.74
N GLU A 725 -13.48 -46.20 -19.56
CA GLU A 725 -13.74 -45.30 -20.70
C GLU A 725 -15.08 -44.56 -20.54
N GLN A 726 -15.45 -44.21 -19.30
CA GLN A 726 -16.68 -43.47 -19.03
C GLN A 726 -16.66 -42.06 -19.63
N GLY A 727 -17.86 -41.56 -19.93
CA GLY A 727 -18.09 -40.18 -20.40
C GLY A 727 -19.07 -39.47 -19.48
N TYR A 728 -19.20 -38.15 -19.56
CA TYR A 728 -19.99 -37.35 -18.60
C TYR A 728 -21.47 -37.76 -18.51
N GLY A 729 -22.04 -38.28 -19.60
CA GLY A 729 -23.42 -38.77 -19.68
C GLY A 729 -23.55 -40.30 -19.76
N SER A 730 -22.47 -41.04 -19.51
CA SER A 730 -22.50 -42.51 -19.57
C SER A 730 -23.25 -43.10 -18.36
N ASP A 731 -23.92 -44.21 -18.61
CA ASP A 731 -24.56 -45.02 -17.58
C ASP A 731 -23.53 -45.92 -16.86
N ALA A 732 -23.86 -46.32 -15.64
CA ALA A 732 -23.06 -47.26 -14.85
C ALA A 732 -23.59 -48.69 -15.06
N ASP A 733 -23.05 -49.39 -16.05
CA ASP A 733 -23.36 -50.79 -16.29
C ASP A 733 -22.69 -51.66 -15.21
N VAL A 734 -23.49 -52.36 -14.40
CA VAL A 734 -22.98 -53.20 -13.31
C VAL A 734 -23.70 -54.54 -13.22
N LEU A 735 -22.98 -55.56 -12.75
CA LEU A 735 -23.53 -56.85 -12.33
C LEU A 735 -23.35 -57.02 -10.82
N PHE A 736 -24.39 -57.46 -10.13
CA PHE A 736 -24.31 -57.82 -8.72
C PHE A 736 -24.06 -59.32 -8.59
N VAL A 737 -23.01 -59.68 -7.85
CA VAL A 737 -22.65 -61.06 -7.54
C VAL A 737 -22.68 -61.25 -6.03
N HIS A 738 -23.31 -62.31 -5.56
CA HIS A 738 -23.39 -62.61 -4.13
C HIS A 738 -22.95 -64.05 -3.81
N ASP A 739 -22.50 -64.25 -2.59
CA ASP A 739 -22.22 -65.56 -2.01
C ASP A 739 -22.76 -65.60 -0.56
N ALA A 740 -23.35 -66.72 -0.16
CA ALA A 740 -23.95 -66.84 1.17
C ALA A 740 -22.86 -66.89 2.25
N LEU A 741 -23.10 -66.25 3.41
CA LEU A 741 -22.22 -66.46 4.55
C LEU A 741 -22.35 -67.90 5.08
N PRO A 742 -21.30 -68.46 5.72
CA PRO A 742 -21.34 -69.83 6.22
C PRO A 742 -22.56 -70.09 7.13
N GLY A 743 -23.40 -71.06 6.76
CA GLY A 743 -24.59 -71.44 7.52
C GLY A 743 -25.89 -70.73 7.12
N VAL A 744 -25.85 -69.81 6.15
CA VAL A 744 -27.05 -69.11 5.63
C VAL A 744 -27.66 -69.90 4.45
N PRO A 745 -28.97 -70.18 4.44
CA PRO A 745 -29.64 -70.78 3.29
C PRO A 745 -29.57 -69.90 2.03
N GLU A 746 -29.32 -70.51 0.87
CA GLU A 746 -29.13 -69.80 -0.40
C GLU A 746 -30.35 -68.94 -0.81
N GLY A 747 -31.56 -69.38 -0.49
CA GLY A 747 -32.78 -68.60 -0.71
C GLY A 747 -32.87 -67.34 0.16
N GLU A 748 -32.42 -67.42 1.42
CA GLU A 748 -32.37 -66.26 2.33
C GLU A 748 -31.28 -65.26 1.89
N ALA A 749 -30.12 -65.78 1.49
CA ALA A 749 -29.03 -65.01 0.92
C ALA A 749 -29.46 -64.26 -0.35
N THR A 750 -30.09 -64.94 -1.30
CA THR A 750 -30.56 -64.35 -2.57
C THR A 750 -31.61 -63.26 -2.32
N ALA A 751 -32.54 -63.50 -1.38
CA ALA A 751 -33.54 -62.50 -1.00
C ALA A 751 -32.91 -61.26 -0.34
N ALA A 752 -31.83 -61.42 0.43
CA ALA A 752 -31.08 -60.30 1.02
C ALA A 752 -30.33 -59.49 -0.02
N ALA A 753 -29.62 -60.16 -0.93
CA ALA A 753 -28.88 -59.51 -2.02
C ALA A 753 -29.82 -58.73 -2.95
N SER A 754 -31.01 -59.27 -3.24
CA SER A 754 -32.02 -58.64 -4.09
C SER A 754 -32.65 -57.36 -3.49
N GLN A 755 -32.44 -57.09 -2.19
CA GLN A 755 -32.85 -55.83 -1.57
C GLN A 755 -31.81 -54.71 -1.72
N ILE A 756 -30.57 -55.05 -2.11
CA ILE A 756 -29.47 -54.11 -2.30
C ILE A 756 -29.44 -53.54 -3.72
N GLY A 757 -29.64 -54.41 -4.72
CA GLY A 757 -29.76 -54.03 -6.13
C GLY A 757 -31.12 -53.41 -6.42
#